data_AF-A0A0H2MXM7-F1
#
_entry.id   AF-A0A0H2MXM7-F1
#
_cell.length_a   1.000
_cell.length_b   1.000
_cell.length_c   1.000
_cell.angle_alpha   90.00
_cell.angle_beta   90.00
_cell.angle_gamma   90.00
#
_symmetry.space_group_name_H-M   'P 1'
#
loop_
_entity.id
_entity.type
_entity.pdbx_description
1 polymer ?
#
loop_
_entity_poly.entity_id
_entity_poly.type
_entity_poly.pdbx_seq_one_letter_code
_entity_poly.pdbx_strand_id
1 'polypeptide(L)'
;MTSNSDTSSDNQDVFPVTIEDEMKRSYLDYAMSVIVSRALPDVRDGLKPVHRRILYAMKESGYDWNRAYRKSARIVGDVMGQYHPHGDQAIYDAMVRMAQDFSMRLPLVDGQGNFGSMDGDPPAAMRYTESRLQRVSSEALLEDIDRDTVDFQDNYDESTKEPIVLPARYPNLLVNGAGGIAVGMATNIPPHNLGEVLDACCAFVDDPELSIDQLNEIIPGPDFPTGGVILGRTTIRDAYHTGRGSIVMRGKAEVQEIRKDKMAIVVTEVPFQVNKARMLEKIADIARDKTIEGITDIRDESDRHGVRVVVELRRDVEPEVVLNQLYRYSPLQTSFGANMLALNSGRPELLDLKSIISAFIAFREEVITRRTIFELNKARDRAHLLVGLAIAVANIDEVIELIRAASDPVIAREQLMNRAWPAKYVEPLIKLIDEPGRNVDADGNYFLSEAQARAILELRLQRLTGLERDKIAKELEDIADQIRYYLEILASREKLLGILREELIEMKAKYATPRRTEILDGVFGYDDEDLIQREDMVVTVSHSGYIKRVPLSTYRAQRRGGKGRSGMATRDEDFVSQIFVCNTHTPVLFFSSRGMVYKMKVYRLPPGTPTSRGKALVNMLPLQQGETISTMMPLPENEEAWSEMYVMFATSTGGIRRNKLSDFTRVMANGKIAMKLEDENSRLIGVQTCTEHDDIMLSTARGKCIRFPVNGVRVFAGRTSTGVRGISLAEGDSVISMAIINHMDADSDTREQYLRYANAKRRSENAEEGEFDPSALETTLSQEQLDSMAESEQFILSISQDGLGKRSSSYEYRVTSRGGKGIGNLDLSRAKGKTTTVISVFPIDETDHIMLVTDAGKLIRCPVHDVRIAGRSTRGVNLFNVADDEKIVSVSRLADDGEDEEDDILEGTEGSEGVEAADAVESETAEAASEASEPEASEDVKGGE
;
A
#
# COMPACT_ATOMS: atom_id res chain seq x y z
N MET A 1 7.01 81.96 -0.72
CA MET A 1 6.28 83.11 -1.29
C MET A 1 4.80 82.77 -1.32
N THR A 2 4.02 83.49 -0.51
CA THR A 2 2.61 83.94 -0.71
C THR A 2 1.64 82.96 -1.38
N SER A 3 0.79 82.26 -0.63
CA SER A 3 -0.52 82.68 -0.07
C SER A 3 -1.69 82.37 -1.00
N ASN A 4 -2.58 81.48 -0.56
CA ASN A 4 -4.01 81.75 -0.60
C ASN A 4 -4.73 80.94 0.49
N SER A 5 -5.50 81.67 1.30
CA SER A 5 -6.62 81.21 2.11
C SER A 5 -7.66 80.52 1.20
N ASP A 6 -8.56 79.67 1.66
CA ASP A 6 -9.55 79.97 2.68
C ASP A 6 -10.37 78.72 3.10
N THR A 7 -10.67 78.68 4.39
CA THR A 7 -11.90 78.15 5.04
C THR A 7 -12.57 76.85 4.55
N SER A 8 -12.57 75.83 5.42
CA SER A 8 -13.83 75.23 5.90
C SER A 8 -13.63 74.39 7.16
N SER A 9 -14.35 74.81 8.20
CA SER A 9 -14.95 74.02 9.29
C SER A 9 -14.23 72.77 9.79
N ASP A 10 -13.83 72.85 11.06
CA ASP A 10 -13.81 71.73 12.01
C ASP A 10 -14.87 70.67 11.68
N ASN A 11 -14.42 69.54 11.17
CA ASN A 11 -15.14 68.28 11.30
C ASN A 11 -14.18 67.35 12.06
N GLN A 12 -14.13 67.53 13.39
CA GLN A 12 -13.18 66.87 14.28
C GLN A 12 -13.37 65.33 14.40
N ASP A 13 -14.31 64.73 13.65
CA ASP A 13 -14.63 63.30 13.70
C ASP A 13 -14.47 62.56 12.35
N VAL A 14 -13.76 63.12 11.36
CA VAL A 14 -13.47 62.40 10.10
C VAL A 14 -11.97 62.13 9.98
N PHE A 15 -11.57 60.91 10.33
CA PHE A 15 -10.20 60.43 10.17
C PHE A 15 -10.05 59.73 8.81
N PRO A 16 -9.22 60.25 7.88
CA PRO A 16 -8.92 59.54 6.64
C PRO A 16 -8.09 58.29 6.95
N VAL A 17 -8.63 57.11 6.65
CA VAL A 17 -7.91 55.83 6.74
C VAL A 17 -7.37 55.47 5.35
N THR A 18 -6.10 55.10 5.25
CA THR A 18 -5.52 54.66 3.98
C THR A 18 -6.04 53.27 3.63
N ILE A 19 -6.24 52.99 2.35
CA ILE A 19 -6.74 51.67 1.90
C ILE A 19 -5.77 50.54 2.25
N GLU A 20 -4.47 50.81 2.23
CA GLU A 20 -3.43 49.84 2.59
C GLU A 20 -3.50 49.46 4.07
N ASP A 21 -3.65 50.45 4.96
CA ASP A 21 -3.76 50.22 6.39
C ASP A 21 -5.06 49.48 6.74
N GLU A 22 -6.18 49.85 6.14
CA GLU A 22 -7.47 49.19 6.38
C GLU A 22 -7.48 47.76 5.87
N MET A 23 -6.98 47.50 4.65
CA MET A 23 -6.88 46.15 4.11
C MET A 23 -5.97 45.26 4.98
N LYS A 24 -4.82 45.78 5.42
CA LYS A 24 -3.90 45.04 6.27
C LYS A 24 -4.52 44.71 7.63
N ARG A 25 -5.15 45.68 8.28
CA ARG A 25 -5.81 45.51 9.57
C ARG A 25 -6.97 44.52 9.48
N SER A 26 -7.92 44.74 8.56
CA SER A 26 -9.07 43.86 8.37
C SER A 26 -8.66 42.43 8.02
N TYR A 27 -7.62 42.25 7.19
CA TYR A 27 -7.09 40.91 6.88
C TYR A 27 -6.43 40.25 8.10
N LEU A 28 -5.62 40.98 8.88
CA LEU A 28 -4.97 40.45 10.07
C LEU A 28 -5.97 40.08 11.16
N ASP A 29 -6.99 40.91 11.40
CA ASP A 29 -8.04 40.65 12.38
C ASP A 29 -8.84 39.38 12.00
N TYR A 30 -9.22 39.25 10.73
CA TYR A 30 -9.88 38.05 10.23
C TYR A 30 -8.97 36.81 10.32
N ALA A 31 -7.72 36.93 9.89
CA ALA A 31 -6.76 35.83 9.93
C ALA A 31 -6.53 35.33 11.37
N MET A 32 -6.34 36.25 12.32
CA MET A 32 -6.17 35.88 13.73
C MET A 32 -7.41 35.22 14.32
N SER A 33 -8.59 35.77 14.05
CA SER A 33 -9.84 35.17 14.50
C SER A 33 -9.99 33.73 13.99
N VAL A 34 -9.69 33.47 12.72
CA VAL A 34 -9.75 32.12 12.14
C VAL A 34 -8.71 31.17 12.74
N ILE A 35 -7.48 31.64 12.97
CA ILE A 35 -6.38 30.82 13.51
C ILE A 35 -6.70 30.39 14.95
N VAL A 36 -7.05 31.34 15.83
CA VAL A 36 -7.20 31.07 17.28
C VAL A 36 -8.59 30.54 17.63
N SER A 37 -9.64 31.06 17.00
CA SER A 37 -11.02 30.83 17.46
C SER A 37 -11.83 29.89 16.57
N ARG A 38 -11.22 29.28 15.54
CA ARG A 38 -11.96 28.38 14.62
C ARG A 38 -11.19 27.13 14.22
N ALA A 39 -9.98 27.28 13.67
CA ALA A 39 -9.36 26.21 12.89
C ALA A 39 -8.49 25.24 13.70
N LEU A 40 -7.65 25.77 14.60
CA LEU A 40 -6.66 24.98 15.35
C LEU A 40 -7.22 24.54 16.72
N PRO A 41 -6.92 23.29 17.16
CA PRO A 41 -7.21 22.84 18.51
C PRO A 41 -6.23 23.44 19.53
N ASP A 42 -6.62 23.47 20.80
CA ASP A 42 -5.70 23.76 21.92
C ASP A 42 -4.98 22.48 22.36
N VAL A 43 -3.68 22.57 22.68
CA VAL A 43 -2.87 21.41 23.08
C VAL A 43 -3.35 20.78 24.39
N ARG A 44 -3.98 21.56 25.27
CA ARG A 44 -4.37 21.14 26.63
C ARG A 44 -5.53 20.17 26.64
N ASP A 45 -6.51 20.35 25.77
CA ASP A 45 -7.71 19.49 25.66
C ASP A 45 -7.90 18.85 24.28
N GLY A 46 -7.13 19.26 23.27
CA GLY A 46 -7.22 18.74 21.91
C GLY A 46 -8.52 19.08 21.19
N LEU A 47 -9.26 20.09 21.64
CA LEU A 47 -10.57 20.44 21.08
C LEU A 47 -10.55 21.78 20.34
N LYS A 48 -11.34 21.84 19.27
CA LYS A 48 -11.71 23.10 18.63
C LYS A 48 -12.82 23.78 19.43
N PRO A 49 -13.00 25.11 19.30
CA PRO A 49 -14.05 25.84 20.01
C PRO A 49 -15.45 25.25 19.80
N VAL A 50 -15.80 24.82 18.57
CA VAL A 50 -17.11 24.20 18.30
C VAL A 50 -17.31 22.89 19.06
N HIS A 51 -16.28 22.04 19.18
CA HIS A 51 -16.38 20.79 19.93
C HIS A 51 -16.55 21.07 21.43
N ARG A 52 -15.77 22.02 21.97
CA ARG A 52 -15.84 22.43 23.38
C ARG A 52 -17.22 22.95 23.76
N ARG A 53 -17.80 23.82 22.92
CA ARG A 53 -19.14 24.37 23.11
C ARG A 53 -20.24 23.31 23.05
N ILE A 54 -20.14 22.35 22.13
CA ILE A 54 -21.09 21.22 22.07
C ILE A 54 -21.04 20.40 23.37
N LEU A 55 -19.85 19.97 23.79
CA LEU A 55 -19.69 19.15 24.98
C LEU A 55 -20.12 19.89 26.26
N TYR A 56 -19.79 21.18 26.38
CA TYR A 56 -20.17 22.01 27.52
C TYR A 56 -21.68 22.26 27.58
N ALA A 57 -22.33 22.63 26.47
CA ALA A 57 -23.79 22.81 26.43
C ALA A 57 -24.55 21.52 26.78
N MET A 58 -24.04 20.36 26.34
CA MET A 58 -24.60 19.07 26.71
C MET A 58 -24.45 18.77 28.20
N LYS A 59 -23.33 19.17 28.82
CA LYS A 59 -23.11 19.04 30.27
C LYS A 59 -24.08 19.91 31.07
N GLU A 60 -24.16 21.19 30.72
CA GLU A 60 -25.04 22.16 31.39
C GLU A 60 -26.52 21.75 31.30
N SER A 61 -26.93 21.22 30.14
CA SER A 61 -28.29 20.71 29.92
C SER A 61 -28.56 19.34 30.56
N GLY A 62 -27.55 18.72 31.19
CA GLY A 62 -27.68 17.43 31.89
C GLY A 62 -27.83 16.22 30.98
N TYR A 63 -27.31 16.25 29.75
CA TYR A 63 -27.37 15.16 28.77
C TYR A 63 -26.25 14.14 28.97
N ASP A 64 -26.10 13.70 30.22
CA ASP A 64 -25.05 12.78 30.66
C ASP A 64 -25.24 11.35 30.08
N TRP A 65 -24.17 10.56 30.05
CA TRP A 65 -24.15 9.21 29.45
C TRP A 65 -25.15 8.25 30.10
N ASN A 66 -25.47 8.45 31.38
CA ASN A 66 -26.41 7.63 32.14
C ASN A 66 -27.86 8.12 32.04
N ARG A 67 -28.13 9.15 31.23
CA ARG A 67 -29.46 9.70 30.97
C ARG A 67 -30.01 9.21 29.63
N ALA A 68 -31.31 9.40 29.46
CA ALA A 68 -31.99 9.09 28.20
C ALA A 68 -31.50 10.02 27.08
N TYR A 69 -31.45 9.50 25.86
CA TYR A 69 -31.11 10.27 24.67
C TYR A 69 -32.03 11.48 24.47
N ARG A 70 -31.51 12.48 23.75
CA ARG A 70 -32.22 13.73 23.43
C ARG A 70 -32.08 14.03 21.95
N LYS A 71 -33.11 14.66 21.38
CA LYS A 71 -33.09 15.06 19.97
C LYS A 71 -31.90 15.95 19.67
N SER A 72 -31.14 15.61 18.64
CA SER A 72 -29.95 16.35 18.21
C SER A 72 -30.29 17.81 17.89
N ALA A 73 -31.47 18.09 17.34
CA ALA A 73 -31.97 19.44 17.09
C ALA A 73 -32.00 20.34 18.35
N ARG A 74 -32.28 19.78 19.53
CA ARG A 74 -32.30 20.54 20.78
C ARG A 74 -30.88 20.94 21.18
N ILE A 75 -29.94 19.99 21.13
CA ILE A 75 -28.52 20.23 21.44
C ILE A 75 -27.96 21.31 20.50
N VAL A 76 -28.21 21.18 19.20
CA VAL A 76 -27.76 22.17 18.20
C VAL A 76 -28.36 23.56 18.48
N GLY A 77 -29.65 23.63 18.82
CA GLY A 77 -30.32 24.87 19.20
C GLY A 77 -29.72 25.52 20.46
N ASP A 78 -29.46 24.72 21.50
CA ASP A 78 -28.87 25.19 22.76
C ASP A 78 -27.45 25.73 22.52
N VAL A 79 -26.62 25.01 21.76
CA VAL A 79 -25.25 25.45 21.39
C VAL A 79 -25.28 26.73 20.56
N MET A 80 -26.15 26.80 19.56
CA MET A 80 -26.24 27.94 18.65
C MET A 80 -26.73 29.19 19.38
N GLY A 81 -27.74 29.04 20.23
CA GLY A 81 -28.37 30.15 20.94
C GLY A 81 -27.52 30.74 22.07
N GLN A 82 -26.59 29.97 22.65
CA GLN A 82 -25.81 30.41 23.81
C GLN A 82 -24.33 30.65 23.52
N TYR A 83 -23.71 29.83 22.66
CA TYR A 83 -22.24 29.78 22.56
C TYR A 83 -21.69 29.93 21.14
N HIS A 84 -22.39 29.42 20.12
CA HIS A 84 -21.87 29.33 18.76
C HIS A 84 -22.81 30.00 17.76
N PRO A 85 -22.73 31.34 17.56
CA PRO A 85 -23.64 32.10 16.70
C PRO A 85 -23.28 31.92 15.20
N HIS A 86 -23.13 30.68 14.78
CA HIS A 86 -22.85 30.26 13.42
C HIS A 86 -23.87 29.18 13.02
N GLY A 87 -23.99 28.92 11.71
CA GLY A 87 -25.04 28.04 11.17
C GLY A 87 -25.17 26.70 11.88
N ASP A 88 -26.41 26.29 12.10
CA ASP A 88 -26.82 25.02 12.73
C ASP A 88 -26.14 23.79 12.10
N GLN A 89 -26.02 23.76 10.78
CA GLN A 89 -25.43 22.66 10.03
C GLN A 89 -23.98 22.37 10.47
N ALA A 90 -23.15 23.40 10.68
CA ALA A 90 -21.75 23.21 11.07
C ALA A 90 -21.64 22.59 12.48
N ILE A 91 -22.54 22.97 13.39
CA ILE A 91 -22.63 22.40 14.74
C ILE A 91 -23.09 20.94 14.65
N TYR A 92 -24.12 20.67 13.85
CA TYR A 92 -24.64 19.32 13.66
C TYR A 92 -23.59 18.38 13.06
N ASP A 93 -22.90 18.81 11.99
CA ASP A 93 -21.85 18.01 11.35
C ASP A 93 -20.68 17.72 12.30
N ALA A 94 -20.28 18.71 13.13
CA ALA A 94 -19.26 18.51 14.15
C ALA A 94 -19.70 17.51 15.22
N MET A 95 -20.96 17.57 15.67
CA MET A 95 -21.53 16.62 16.62
C MET A 95 -21.63 15.22 16.03
N VAL A 96 -22.08 15.08 14.78
CA VAL A 96 -22.16 13.81 14.07
C VAL A 96 -20.78 13.17 13.96
N ARG A 97 -19.76 13.95 13.60
CA ARG A 97 -18.37 13.48 13.54
C ARG A 97 -17.88 12.94 14.88
N MET A 98 -18.28 13.55 15.99
CA MET A 98 -17.95 13.09 17.35
C MET A 98 -18.64 11.78 17.76
N ALA A 99 -19.67 11.36 17.03
CA ALA A 99 -20.39 10.12 17.26
C ALA A 99 -19.99 8.97 16.33
N GLN A 100 -19.31 9.26 15.22
CA GLN A 100 -18.86 8.27 14.24
C GLN A 100 -17.59 7.53 14.71
N ASP A 101 -17.69 6.22 14.90
CA ASP A 101 -16.61 5.33 15.33
C ASP A 101 -15.49 5.14 14.28
N PHE A 102 -15.81 5.34 13.00
CA PHE A 102 -14.85 5.35 11.89
C PHE A 102 -14.14 6.70 11.70
N SER A 103 -14.61 7.76 12.36
CA SER A 103 -14.07 9.12 12.25
C SER A 103 -13.18 9.48 13.44
N MET A 104 -13.54 9.02 14.64
CA MET A 104 -12.79 9.23 15.88
C MET A 104 -12.40 7.91 16.54
N ARG A 105 -11.15 7.82 16.99
CA ARG A 105 -10.63 6.63 17.66
C ARG A 105 -11.30 6.34 19.00
N LEU A 106 -11.75 7.41 19.67
CA LEU A 106 -12.51 7.40 20.92
C LEU A 106 -13.66 8.42 20.81
N PRO A 107 -14.86 7.99 20.36
CA PRO A 107 -16.02 8.86 20.20
C PRO A 107 -16.38 9.62 21.48
N LEU A 108 -16.79 10.88 21.32
CA LEU A 108 -17.13 11.79 22.42
C LEU A 108 -18.65 11.97 22.60
N VAL A 109 -19.42 11.61 21.58
CA VAL A 109 -20.88 11.65 21.61
C VAL A 109 -21.41 10.24 21.38
N ASP A 110 -22.41 9.85 22.17
CA ASP A 110 -23.16 8.62 21.96
C ASP A 110 -24.43 8.98 21.17
N GLY A 111 -24.50 8.49 19.93
CA GLY A 111 -25.57 8.79 18.99
C GLY A 111 -26.48 7.58 18.73
N GLN A 112 -27.78 7.84 18.60
CA GLN A 112 -28.78 6.87 18.17
C GLN A 112 -29.49 7.36 16.91
N GLY A 113 -29.47 6.55 15.85
CA GLY A 113 -30.05 6.85 14.55
C GLY A 113 -29.01 6.72 13.42
N ASN A 114 -29.34 7.23 12.23
CA ASN A 114 -28.40 7.24 11.11
C ASN A 114 -27.45 8.45 11.21
N PHE A 115 -26.21 8.20 11.61
CA PHE A 115 -25.13 9.19 11.72
C PHE A 115 -24.20 9.19 10.50
N GLY A 116 -24.64 8.64 9.36
CA GLY A 116 -23.83 8.49 8.15
C GLY A 116 -22.99 7.21 8.15
N SER A 117 -22.29 6.97 7.05
CA SER A 117 -21.56 5.73 6.78
C SER A 117 -20.15 6.00 6.23
N MET A 118 -19.30 4.97 6.19
CA MET A 118 -18.00 5.02 5.49
C MET A 118 -18.14 5.18 3.97
N ASP A 119 -19.34 4.95 3.43
CA ASP A 119 -19.69 5.16 2.01
C ASP A 119 -19.86 6.64 1.67
N GLY A 120 -19.86 7.51 2.68
CA GLY A 120 -20.05 8.95 2.51
C GLY A 120 -21.50 9.37 2.48
N ASP A 121 -22.42 8.48 2.88
CA ASP A 121 -23.81 8.87 3.08
C ASP A 121 -23.88 9.92 4.19
N PRO A 122 -24.58 11.05 3.94
CA PRO A 122 -24.75 12.06 4.98
C PRO A 122 -25.60 11.51 6.14
N PRO A 123 -25.43 12.05 7.35
CA PRO A 123 -26.31 11.71 8.46
C PRO A 123 -27.76 12.08 8.15
N ALA A 124 -28.71 11.38 8.78
CA ALA A 124 -30.10 11.81 8.74
C ALA A 124 -30.25 13.20 9.37
N ALA A 125 -31.34 13.91 9.05
CA ALA A 125 -31.59 15.23 9.62
C ALA A 125 -31.68 15.20 11.16
N MET A 126 -31.21 16.26 11.82
CA MET A 126 -31.13 16.41 13.29
C MET A 126 -32.46 16.24 14.07
N ARG A 127 -33.59 16.19 13.36
CA ARG A 127 -34.93 15.88 13.93
C ARG A 127 -35.15 14.38 14.18
N TYR A 128 -34.40 13.52 13.49
CA TYR A 128 -34.51 12.07 13.62
C TYR A 128 -33.46 11.49 14.57
N THR A 129 -32.25 12.01 14.51
CA THR A 129 -31.13 11.58 15.35
C THR A 129 -31.31 12.04 16.80
N GLU A 130 -30.78 11.21 17.70
CA GLU A 130 -30.71 11.50 19.12
C GLU A 130 -29.28 11.32 19.61
N SER A 131 -28.89 12.11 20.61
CA SER A 131 -27.53 12.14 21.13
C SER A 131 -27.50 12.37 22.63
N ARG A 132 -26.43 11.93 23.27
CA ARG A 132 -26.02 12.25 24.65
C ARG A 132 -24.50 12.22 24.75
N LEU A 133 -23.94 12.67 25.86
CA LEU A 133 -22.50 12.59 26.09
C LEU A 133 -22.06 11.12 26.14
N GLN A 134 -20.91 10.83 25.53
CA GLN A 134 -20.29 9.53 25.77
C GLN A 134 -19.72 9.51 27.19
N ARG A 135 -19.65 8.32 27.79
CA ARG A 135 -19.17 8.14 29.18
C ARG A 135 -17.80 8.80 29.41
N VAL A 136 -16.87 8.61 28.47
CA VAL A 136 -15.53 9.20 28.54
C VAL A 136 -15.56 10.73 28.52
N SER A 137 -16.46 11.36 27.79
CA SER A 137 -16.58 12.82 27.76
C SER A 137 -17.08 13.36 29.10
N SER A 138 -18.09 12.73 29.68
CA SER A 138 -18.63 13.12 30.98
C SER A 138 -17.62 12.95 32.13
N GLU A 139 -16.97 11.79 32.22
CA GLU A 139 -16.07 11.45 33.35
C GLU A 139 -14.64 11.96 33.14
N ALA A 140 -14.15 12.09 31.90
CA ALA A 140 -12.74 12.38 31.64
C ALA A 140 -12.48 13.74 30.99
N LEU A 141 -13.47 14.39 30.36
CA LEU A 141 -13.30 15.74 29.79
C LEU A 141 -14.02 16.83 30.59
N LEU A 142 -15.19 16.52 31.17
CA LEU A 142 -16.09 17.52 31.76
C LEU A 142 -16.20 17.40 33.30
N GLU A 143 -15.65 16.37 33.91
CA GLU A 143 -15.67 16.22 35.36
C GLU A 143 -14.82 17.32 36.02
N ASP A 144 -15.28 17.82 37.17
CA ASP A 144 -14.68 18.91 37.95
C ASP A 144 -14.72 20.32 37.32
N ILE A 145 -15.39 20.51 36.17
CA ILE A 145 -15.54 21.83 35.53
C ILE A 145 -16.11 22.91 36.47
N ASP A 146 -16.98 22.53 37.41
CA ASP A 146 -17.63 23.42 38.39
C ASP A 146 -16.76 23.74 39.62
N ARG A 147 -15.52 23.22 39.69
CA ARG A 147 -14.60 23.37 40.84
C ARG A 147 -13.47 24.37 40.57
N ASP A 148 -13.76 25.38 39.76
CA ASP A 148 -12.79 26.43 39.38
C ASP A 148 -11.47 25.85 38.82
N THR A 149 -11.56 24.78 38.02
CA THR A 149 -10.39 24.08 37.49
C THR A 149 -9.83 24.69 36.21
N VAL A 150 -10.63 25.52 35.53
CA VAL A 150 -10.30 26.15 34.24
C VAL A 150 -10.88 27.55 34.19
N ASP A 151 -10.31 28.39 33.34
CA ASP A 151 -10.82 29.75 33.13
C ASP A 151 -12.07 29.76 32.25
N PHE A 152 -12.96 30.69 32.57
CA PHE A 152 -14.16 30.99 31.82
C PHE A 152 -14.04 32.38 31.19
N GLN A 153 -14.54 32.50 29.97
CA GLN A 153 -14.70 33.76 29.26
C GLN A 153 -16.18 34.04 29.03
N ASP A 154 -16.52 35.32 28.86
CA ASP A 154 -17.87 35.70 28.46
C ASP A 154 -18.15 35.20 27.04
N ASN A 155 -19.40 34.81 26.78
CA ASN A 155 -19.83 34.42 25.44
C ASN A 155 -19.95 35.65 24.52
N TYR A 156 -20.38 35.45 23.28
CA TYR A 156 -20.38 36.51 22.25
C TYR A 156 -21.30 37.71 22.56
N ASP A 157 -22.29 37.57 23.45
CA ASP A 157 -23.21 38.63 23.88
C ASP A 157 -23.13 38.96 25.37
N GLU A 158 -22.10 38.45 26.05
CA GLU A 158 -21.81 38.66 27.48
C GLU A 158 -22.95 38.26 28.44
N SER A 159 -23.91 37.44 27.99
CA SER A 159 -25.04 36.98 28.80
C SER A 159 -24.76 35.70 29.58
N THR A 160 -23.79 34.89 29.14
CA THR A 160 -23.36 33.65 29.81
C THR A 160 -21.84 33.48 29.70
N LYS A 161 -21.31 32.45 30.34
CA LYS A 161 -19.88 32.13 30.35
C LYS A 161 -19.61 30.78 29.68
N GLU A 162 -18.49 30.69 28.98
CA GLU A 162 -17.99 29.45 28.38
C GLU A 162 -16.54 29.15 28.82
N PRO A 163 -16.17 27.88 28.97
CA PRO A 163 -14.81 27.52 29.34
C PRO A 163 -13.84 27.72 28.18
N ILE A 164 -12.65 28.26 28.47
CA ILE A 164 -11.58 28.44 27.46
C ILE A 164 -11.01 27.08 27.04
N VAL A 165 -10.84 26.17 28.01
CA VAL A 165 -10.40 24.78 27.83
C VAL A 165 -11.19 23.86 28.75
N LEU A 166 -11.27 22.57 28.44
CA LEU A 166 -11.86 21.58 29.34
C LEU A 166 -10.81 20.97 30.28
N PRO A 167 -11.17 20.57 31.53
CA PRO A 167 -10.28 19.93 32.50
C PRO A 167 -9.97 18.47 32.13
N ALA A 168 -9.54 18.25 30.90
CA ALA A 168 -9.27 16.95 30.31
C ALA A 168 -8.32 16.12 31.19
N ARG A 169 -8.68 14.85 31.44
CA ARG A 169 -7.92 13.87 32.23
C ARG A 169 -7.08 12.92 31.38
N TYR A 170 -7.14 13.05 30.06
CA TYR A 170 -6.26 12.37 29.10
C TYR A 170 -5.93 13.29 27.92
N PRO A 171 -4.79 13.11 27.23
CA PRO A 171 -4.34 13.96 26.14
C PRO A 171 -5.13 13.66 24.85
N ASN A 172 -6.35 14.17 24.77
CA ASN A 172 -7.28 13.92 23.66
C ASN A 172 -6.74 14.37 22.28
N LEU A 173 -5.82 15.35 22.24
CA LEU A 173 -5.16 15.78 21.01
C LEU A 173 -4.42 14.62 20.31
N LEU A 174 -3.71 13.78 21.06
CA LEU A 174 -3.02 12.61 20.51
C LEU A 174 -3.99 11.45 20.26
N VAL A 175 -4.91 11.21 21.19
CA VAL A 175 -5.81 10.05 21.14
C VAL A 175 -6.76 10.12 19.95
N ASN A 176 -7.45 11.24 19.76
CA ASN A 176 -8.40 11.41 18.66
C ASN A 176 -7.81 12.11 17.44
N GLY A 177 -6.64 12.73 17.59
CA GLY A 177 -6.07 13.56 16.54
C GLY A 177 -6.86 14.85 16.33
N ALA A 178 -6.45 15.63 15.33
CA ALA A 178 -7.15 16.84 14.94
C ALA A 178 -6.81 17.18 13.48
N GLY A 179 -7.80 17.66 12.73
CA GLY A 179 -7.61 18.14 11.37
C GLY A 179 -8.24 19.52 11.18
N GLY A 180 -7.58 20.43 10.49
CA GLY A 180 -8.11 21.78 10.25
C GLY A 180 -7.24 22.60 9.31
N ILE A 181 -7.88 23.50 8.56
CA ILE A 181 -7.21 24.46 7.67
C ILE A 181 -7.49 25.85 8.22
N ALA A 182 -6.44 26.61 8.47
CA ALA A 182 -6.47 28.00 8.92
C ALA A 182 -5.93 28.93 7.81
N VAL A 183 -5.87 30.23 8.08
CA VAL A 183 -5.26 31.19 7.14
C VAL A 183 -3.74 31.01 7.18
N GLY A 184 -3.16 30.51 6.09
CA GLY A 184 -1.71 30.31 5.93
C GLY A 184 -1.14 29.11 6.69
N MET A 185 -1.97 28.31 7.36
CA MET A 185 -1.55 27.15 8.16
C MET A 185 -2.55 26.00 8.04
N ALA A 186 -2.10 24.79 8.34
CA ALA A 186 -2.96 23.62 8.46
C ALA A 186 -2.49 22.74 9.61
N THR A 187 -3.38 21.94 10.17
CA THR A 187 -3.09 20.91 11.16
C THR A 187 -3.69 19.59 10.71
N ASN A 188 -2.94 18.51 10.92
CA ASN A 188 -3.38 17.16 10.66
C ASN A 188 -2.62 16.19 11.57
N ILE A 189 -3.17 15.92 12.74
CA ILE A 189 -2.60 15.07 13.78
C ILE A 189 -3.29 13.70 13.70
N PRO A 190 -2.54 12.60 13.56
CA PRO A 190 -3.15 11.28 13.51
C PRO A 190 -3.61 10.83 14.91
N PRO A 191 -4.66 9.99 15.01
CA PRO A 191 -5.09 9.40 16.26
C PRO A 191 -4.09 8.34 16.78
N HIS A 192 -4.12 8.10 18.08
CA HIS A 192 -3.23 7.17 18.79
C HIS A 192 -4.01 6.31 19.78
N ASN A 193 -3.38 5.21 20.20
CA ASN A 193 -3.97 4.35 21.21
C ASN A 193 -3.95 5.03 22.59
N LEU A 194 -5.12 5.11 23.24
CA LEU A 194 -5.24 5.73 24.57
C LEU A 194 -4.33 5.07 25.62
N GLY A 195 -4.23 3.73 25.63
CA GLY A 195 -3.46 3.01 26.63
C GLY A 195 -1.97 3.35 26.58
N GLU A 196 -1.41 3.38 25.38
CA GLU A 196 0.00 3.71 25.16
C GLU A 196 0.32 5.17 25.42
N VAL A 197 -0.58 6.07 25.03
CA VAL A 197 -0.40 7.49 25.31
C VAL A 197 -0.42 7.73 26.82
N LEU A 198 -1.30 7.07 27.57
CA LEU A 198 -1.31 7.15 29.03
C LEU A 198 -0.07 6.51 29.66
N ASP A 199 0.43 5.41 29.11
CA ASP A 199 1.71 4.81 29.54
C ASP A 199 2.89 5.75 29.31
N ALA A 200 2.93 6.44 28.16
CA ALA A 200 3.95 7.43 27.85
C ALA A 200 3.84 8.65 28.78
N CYS A 201 2.62 9.10 29.11
CA CYS A 201 2.41 10.13 30.12
C CYS A 201 2.90 9.69 31.50
N CYS A 202 2.61 8.45 31.94
CA CYS A 202 3.12 7.92 33.21
C CYS A 202 4.65 7.85 33.21
N ALA A 203 5.26 7.35 32.12
CA ALA A 203 6.70 7.29 31.98
C ALA A 203 7.34 8.69 32.03
N PHE A 204 6.71 9.69 31.41
CA PHE A 204 7.17 11.08 31.44
C PHE A 204 7.05 11.71 32.84
N VAL A 205 6.02 11.35 33.61
CA VAL A 205 5.88 11.77 35.02
C VAL A 205 6.99 11.14 35.88
N ASP A 206 7.34 9.87 35.61
CA ASP A 206 8.40 9.15 36.32
C ASP A 206 9.81 9.67 35.91
N ASP A 207 10.01 10.06 34.64
CA ASP A 207 11.25 10.65 34.12
C ASP A 207 10.98 11.74 33.04
N PRO A 208 11.05 13.04 33.40
CA PRO A 208 10.86 14.15 32.44
C PRO A 208 11.96 14.27 31.37
N GLU A 209 13.13 13.64 31.57
CA GLU A 209 14.25 13.69 30.64
C GLU A 209 14.14 12.66 29.51
N LEU A 210 13.08 11.84 29.49
CA LEU A 210 12.82 10.87 28.42
C LEU A 210 13.00 11.48 27.03
N SER A 211 13.77 10.78 26.20
CA SER A 211 13.95 11.14 24.80
C SER A 211 12.71 10.77 23.98
N ILE A 212 12.54 11.41 22.83
CA ILE A 212 11.45 11.08 21.88
C ILE A 212 11.56 9.62 21.42
N ASP A 213 12.78 9.09 21.29
CA ASP A 213 12.98 7.69 20.88
C ASP A 213 12.47 6.70 21.94
N GLN A 214 12.69 6.97 23.23
CA GLN A 214 12.13 6.16 24.31
C GLN A 214 10.60 6.28 24.37
N LEU A 215 10.05 7.47 24.10
CA LEU A 215 8.59 7.64 23.98
C LEU A 215 8.03 6.83 22.80
N ASN A 216 8.76 6.71 21.69
CA ASN A 216 8.36 5.90 20.54
C ASN A 216 8.40 4.39 20.81
N GLU A 217 9.19 3.94 21.78
CA GLU A 217 9.14 2.53 22.22
C GLU A 217 7.81 2.22 22.94
N ILE A 218 7.23 3.21 23.62
CA ILE A 218 5.94 3.10 24.33
C ILE A 218 4.76 3.39 23.38
N ILE A 219 4.92 4.35 22.47
CA ILE A 219 3.96 4.68 21.41
C ILE A 219 4.59 4.29 20.06
N PRO A 220 4.43 3.03 19.61
CA PRO A 220 5.01 2.54 18.35
C PRO A 220 4.61 3.35 17.11
N GLY A 221 3.42 3.95 17.14
CA GLY A 221 2.86 4.71 16.03
C GLY A 221 1.39 5.07 16.22
N PRO A 222 0.79 5.73 15.22
CA PRO A 222 -0.64 5.99 15.18
C PRO A 222 -1.52 4.73 15.28
N ASP A 223 -2.74 4.91 15.78
CA ASP A 223 -3.77 3.87 15.85
C ASP A 223 -5.07 4.42 15.27
N PHE A 224 -5.38 4.04 14.03
CA PHE A 224 -6.51 4.55 13.29
C PHE A 224 -7.81 3.83 13.64
N PRO A 225 -8.96 4.53 13.66
CA PRO A 225 -10.24 3.91 13.98
C PRO A 225 -10.64 2.78 13.02
N THR A 226 -10.23 2.87 11.75
CA THR A 226 -10.52 1.86 10.72
C THR A 226 -9.54 0.67 10.71
N GLY A 227 -8.53 0.66 11.59
CA GLY A 227 -7.48 -0.35 11.60
C GLY A 227 -6.46 -0.10 10.47
N GLY A 228 -6.29 -1.08 9.61
CA GLY A 228 -5.35 -1.10 8.50
C GLY A 228 -3.92 -1.40 8.93
N VAL A 229 -3.01 -1.21 7.98
CA VAL A 229 -1.59 -1.48 8.13
C VAL A 229 -0.78 -0.22 7.85
N ILE A 230 0.14 0.13 8.74
CA ILE A 230 1.15 1.15 8.49
C ILE A 230 2.42 0.49 7.96
N LEU A 231 2.99 1.06 6.90
CA LEU A 231 4.21 0.56 6.27
C LEU A 231 5.41 1.38 6.71
N GLY A 232 6.30 0.74 7.48
CA GLY A 232 7.56 1.33 7.94
C GLY A 232 7.41 2.30 9.12
N ARG A 233 8.47 2.40 9.92
CA ARG A 233 8.52 3.26 11.12
C ARG A 233 9.25 4.59 10.93
N THR A 234 10.06 4.72 9.89
CA THR A 234 10.88 5.92 9.66
C THR A 234 10.02 7.18 9.57
N THR A 235 8.93 7.12 8.82
CA THR A 235 8.03 8.27 8.63
C THR A 235 7.21 8.61 9.89
N ILE A 236 6.95 7.62 10.75
CA ILE A 236 6.35 7.84 12.07
C ILE A 236 7.35 8.59 12.95
N ARG A 237 8.59 8.10 12.99
CA ARG A 237 9.68 8.71 13.78
C ARG A 237 9.91 10.16 13.36
N ASP A 238 9.96 10.46 12.07
CA ASP A 238 10.11 11.82 11.57
C ASP A 238 8.96 12.73 12.04
N ALA A 239 7.71 12.22 12.00
CA ALA A 239 6.55 12.95 12.49
C ALA A 239 6.63 13.24 13.99
N TYR A 240 7.12 12.30 14.80
CA TYR A 240 7.27 12.48 16.23
C TYR A 240 8.43 13.38 16.64
N HIS A 241 9.52 13.40 15.89
CA HIS A 241 10.68 14.26 16.17
C HIS A 241 10.50 15.70 15.67
N THR A 242 9.79 15.89 14.55
CA THR A 242 9.71 17.21 13.88
C THR A 242 8.31 17.81 13.89
N GLY A 243 7.29 17.04 14.26
CA GLY A 243 5.89 17.40 14.09
C GLY A 243 5.39 17.23 12.65
N ARG A 244 6.22 16.78 11.69
CA ARG A 244 5.82 16.57 10.28
C ARG A 244 6.29 15.23 9.74
N GLY A 245 5.42 14.55 8.98
CA GLY A 245 5.78 13.30 8.31
C GLY A 245 4.69 12.80 7.38
N SER A 246 4.98 11.79 6.57
CA SER A 246 4.02 11.16 5.66
C SER A 246 3.91 9.67 5.98
N ILE A 247 2.88 9.29 6.73
CA ILE A 247 2.67 7.91 7.19
C ILE A 247 1.92 7.15 6.11
N VAL A 248 2.52 6.08 5.55
CA VAL A 248 1.86 5.27 4.52
C VAL A 248 0.90 4.28 5.19
N MET A 249 -0.36 4.30 4.76
CA MET A 249 -1.43 3.43 5.24
C MET A 249 -1.90 2.52 4.12
N ARG A 250 -2.15 1.25 4.46
CA ARG A 250 -2.64 0.22 3.55
C ARG A 250 -3.87 -0.45 4.17
N GLY A 251 -4.87 -0.74 3.34
CA GLY A 251 -6.02 -1.54 3.74
C GLY A 251 -5.61 -2.99 3.97
N LYS A 252 -6.36 -3.70 4.82
CA LYS A 252 -6.12 -5.12 5.05
C LYS A 252 -6.90 -5.92 4.03
N ALA A 253 -6.21 -6.78 3.29
CA ALA A 253 -6.81 -7.65 2.29
C ALA A 253 -6.16 -9.02 2.31
N GLU A 254 -6.93 -10.04 1.93
CA GLU A 254 -6.49 -11.43 1.84
C GLU A 254 -7.02 -12.08 0.56
N VAL A 255 -6.25 -13.03 0.04
CA VAL A 255 -6.67 -13.85 -1.11
C VAL A 255 -7.50 -15.03 -0.60
N GLN A 256 -8.72 -15.19 -1.12
CA GLN A 256 -9.62 -16.29 -0.76
C GLN A 256 -10.10 -17.02 -2.02
N GLU A 257 -10.25 -18.35 -1.92
CA GLU A 257 -11.02 -19.12 -2.89
C GLU A 257 -12.51 -19.06 -2.51
N ILE A 258 -13.32 -18.36 -3.31
CA ILE A 258 -14.74 -18.14 -3.01
C ILE A 258 -15.65 -19.24 -3.59
N ARG A 259 -15.20 -19.90 -4.66
CA ARG A 259 -15.84 -21.03 -5.33
C ARG A 259 -14.74 -21.86 -5.99
N LYS A 260 -15.03 -23.12 -6.32
CA LYS A 260 -14.09 -24.03 -6.97
C LYS A 260 -13.42 -23.36 -8.18
N ASP A 261 -12.10 -23.24 -8.12
CA ASP A 261 -11.24 -22.64 -9.15
C ASP A 261 -11.59 -21.16 -9.44
N LYS A 262 -11.98 -20.40 -8.40
CA LYS A 262 -12.30 -18.96 -8.49
C LYS A 262 -11.74 -18.21 -7.27
N MET A 263 -10.62 -17.53 -7.49
CA MET A 263 -9.95 -16.70 -6.50
C MET A 263 -10.56 -15.29 -6.44
N ALA A 264 -10.54 -14.69 -5.26
CA ALA A 264 -10.94 -13.31 -5.03
C ALA A 264 -10.03 -12.64 -4.00
N ILE A 265 -9.87 -11.33 -4.14
CA ILE A 265 -9.24 -10.50 -3.13
C ILE A 265 -10.34 -9.95 -2.23
N VAL A 266 -10.24 -10.21 -0.93
CA VAL A 266 -11.19 -9.77 0.08
C VAL A 266 -10.54 -8.68 0.92
N VAL A 267 -11.04 -7.45 0.80
CA VAL A 267 -10.63 -6.32 1.63
C VAL A 267 -11.51 -6.27 2.88
N THR A 268 -10.87 -6.37 4.04
CA THR A 268 -11.53 -6.39 5.36
C THR A 268 -11.39 -5.06 6.11
N GLU A 269 -10.39 -4.26 5.78
CA GLU A 269 -10.15 -2.95 6.41
C GLU A 269 -9.72 -1.93 5.36
N VAL A 270 -10.25 -0.71 5.45
CA VAL A 270 -9.98 0.39 4.52
C VAL A 270 -9.09 1.42 5.21
N PRO A 271 -8.12 2.06 4.50
CA PRO A 271 -7.31 3.11 5.09
C PRO A 271 -8.12 4.25 5.68
N PHE A 272 -7.59 4.90 6.71
CA PHE A 272 -8.26 6.01 7.38
C PHE A 272 -8.56 7.17 6.41
N GLN A 273 -9.76 7.76 6.54
CA GLN A 273 -10.27 8.85 5.68
C GLN A 273 -10.42 8.50 4.19
N VAL A 274 -10.43 7.21 3.83
CA VAL A 274 -10.80 6.78 2.49
C VAL A 274 -12.29 6.44 2.46
N ASN A 275 -13.01 7.04 1.51
CA ASN A 275 -14.41 6.73 1.24
C ASN A 275 -14.50 5.40 0.48
N LYS A 276 -15.24 4.43 1.04
CA LYS A 276 -15.33 3.06 0.50
C LYS A 276 -15.98 3.03 -0.88
N ALA A 277 -17.11 3.72 -1.07
CA ALA A 277 -17.80 3.79 -2.37
C ALA A 277 -16.90 4.38 -3.49
N ARG A 278 -16.18 5.47 -3.21
CA ARG A 278 -15.23 6.08 -4.17
C ARG A 278 -14.02 5.19 -4.46
N MET A 279 -13.54 4.45 -3.46
CA MET A 279 -12.49 3.45 -3.67
C MET A 279 -12.96 2.35 -4.63
N LEU A 280 -14.18 1.84 -4.44
CA LEU A 280 -14.79 0.84 -5.32
C LEU A 280 -14.98 1.38 -6.75
N GLU A 281 -15.51 2.60 -6.89
CA GLU A 281 -15.65 3.29 -8.17
C GLU A 281 -14.29 3.39 -8.88
N LYS A 282 -13.24 3.78 -8.14
CA LYS A 282 -11.90 3.90 -8.70
C LYS A 282 -11.33 2.55 -9.13
N ILE A 283 -11.54 1.47 -8.37
CA ILE A 283 -11.12 0.11 -8.77
C ILE A 283 -11.88 -0.34 -10.02
N ALA A 284 -13.18 -0.06 -10.11
CA ALA A 284 -13.99 -0.37 -11.28
C ALA A 284 -13.51 0.38 -12.54
N ASP A 285 -13.14 1.66 -12.41
CA ASP A 285 -12.56 2.43 -13.51
C ASP A 285 -11.19 1.87 -13.95
N ILE A 286 -10.32 1.50 -13.01
CA ILE A 286 -9.02 0.89 -13.29
C ILE A 286 -9.16 -0.44 -14.04
N ALA A 287 -10.18 -1.24 -13.69
CA ALA A 287 -10.51 -2.48 -14.40
C ALA A 287 -11.08 -2.20 -15.80
N ARG A 288 -11.98 -1.21 -15.94
CA ARG A 288 -12.60 -0.82 -17.22
C ARG A 288 -11.57 -0.25 -18.20
N ASP A 289 -10.65 0.58 -17.71
CA ASP A 289 -9.57 1.18 -18.47
C ASP A 289 -8.44 0.18 -18.80
N LYS A 290 -8.56 -1.08 -18.35
CA LYS A 290 -7.55 -2.14 -18.50
C LYS A 290 -6.19 -1.75 -17.94
N THR A 291 -6.17 -0.92 -16.90
CA THR A 291 -4.94 -0.63 -16.15
C THR A 291 -4.56 -1.82 -15.28
N ILE A 292 -5.57 -2.50 -14.71
CA ILE A 292 -5.44 -3.81 -14.07
C ILE A 292 -6.28 -4.79 -14.88
N GLU A 293 -5.66 -5.83 -15.41
CA GLU A 293 -6.35 -6.92 -16.09
C GLU A 293 -6.67 -8.06 -15.10
N GLY A 294 -7.65 -8.90 -15.43
CA GLY A 294 -8.01 -10.06 -14.62
C GLY A 294 -9.08 -9.83 -13.55
N ILE A 295 -9.54 -8.60 -13.31
CA ILE A 295 -10.70 -8.36 -12.46
C ILE A 295 -11.98 -8.69 -13.24
N THR A 296 -12.82 -9.56 -12.69
CA THR A 296 -14.06 -10.03 -13.32
C THR A 296 -15.33 -9.43 -12.73
N ASP A 297 -15.36 -9.23 -11.41
CA ASP A 297 -16.49 -8.66 -10.69
C ASP A 297 -16.00 -7.95 -9.42
N ILE A 298 -16.76 -6.97 -8.94
CA ILE A 298 -16.48 -6.24 -7.69
C ILE A 298 -17.79 -6.14 -6.91
N ARG A 299 -17.80 -6.64 -5.67
CA ARG A 299 -18.96 -6.62 -4.79
C ARG A 299 -18.65 -6.02 -3.43
N ASP A 300 -19.61 -5.31 -2.88
CA ASP A 300 -19.59 -4.86 -1.50
C ASP A 300 -20.53 -5.74 -0.68
N GLU A 301 -19.95 -6.59 0.17
CA GLU A 301 -20.63 -7.50 1.09
C GLU A 301 -20.51 -6.98 2.55
N SER A 302 -20.18 -5.69 2.72
CA SER A 302 -20.08 -5.07 4.04
C SER A 302 -21.43 -5.05 4.76
N ASP A 303 -21.41 -5.31 6.05
CA ASP A 303 -22.58 -5.29 6.91
C ASP A 303 -22.30 -4.52 8.21
N ARG A 304 -23.20 -4.64 9.19
CA ARG A 304 -23.02 -4.02 10.51
C ARG A 304 -21.87 -4.63 11.34
N HIS A 305 -21.32 -5.77 10.92
CA HIS A 305 -20.28 -6.51 11.62
C HIS A 305 -18.88 -6.23 11.05
N GLY A 306 -18.76 -5.68 9.84
CA GLY A 306 -17.49 -5.20 9.32
C GLY A 306 -17.51 -4.86 7.84
N VAL A 307 -16.37 -4.37 7.36
CA VAL A 307 -16.14 -4.14 5.93
C VAL A 307 -15.77 -5.46 5.27
N ARG A 308 -16.42 -5.76 4.14
CA ARG A 308 -16.07 -6.91 3.28
C ARG A 308 -16.29 -6.52 1.82
N VAL A 309 -15.22 -6.12 1.16
CA VAL A 309 -15.22 -5.86 -0.28
C VAL A 309 -14.58 -7.03 -0.99
N VAL A 310 -15.25 -7.59 -1.99
CA VAL A 310 -14.81 -8.77 -2.74
C VAL A 310 -14.50 -8.37 -4.18
N VAL A 311 -13.26 -8.59 -4.61
CA VAL A 311 -12.79 -8.39 -5.98
C VAL A 311 -12.52 -9.76 -6.60
N GLU A 312 -13.41 -10.23 -7.48
CA GLU A 312 -13.28 -11.54 -8.11
C GLU A 312 -12.27 -11.52 -9.27
N LEU A 313 -11.41 -12.53 -9.32
CA LEU A 313 -10.35 -12.63 -10.32
C LEU A 313 -10.66 -13.65 -11.41
N ARG A 314 -10.06 -13.47 -12.59
CA ARG A 314 -10.02 -14.44 -13.68
C ARG A 314 -9.09 -15.61 -13.30
N ARG A 315 -9.21 -16.76 -13.96
CA ARG A 315 -8.49 -17.99 -13.58
C ARG A 315 -7.01 -17.99 -13.95
N ASP A 316 -6.65 -17.22 -14.96
CA ASP A 316 -5.33 -17.09 -15.57
C ASP A 316 -4.48 -15.99 -14.93
N VAL A 317 -4.90 -15.37 -13.83
CA VAL A 317 -4.14 -14.30 -13.17
C VAL A 317 -3.68 -14.70 -11.77
N GLU A 318 -2.45 -14.31 -11.45
CA GLU A 318 -1.87 -14.50 -10.12
C GLU A 318 -2.48 -13.49 -9.12
N PRO A 319 -3.21 -13.93 -8.07
CA PRO A 319 -3.92 -13.04 -7.17
C PRO A 319 -3.02 -12.02 -6.45
N GLU A 320 -1.81 -12.43 -6.06
CA GLU A 320 -0.85 -11.57 -5.37
C GLU A 320 -0.39 -10.39 -6.25
N VAL A 321 -0.22 -10.63 -7.56
CA VAL A 321 0.15 -9.56 -8.52
C VAL A 321 -0.97 -8.54 -8.64
N VAL A 322 -2.22 -9.00 -8.76
CA VAL A 322 -3.40 -8.11 -8.83
C VAL A 322 -3.54 -7.32 -7.53
N LEU A 323 -3.31 -7.94 -6.37
CA LEU A 323 -3.34 -7.27 -5.08
C LEU A 323 -2.29 -6.16 -4.98
N ASN A 324 -1.06 -6.42 -5.41
CA ASN A 324 0.00 -5.41 -5.46
C ASN A 324 -0.36 -4.25 -6.40
N GLN A 325 -0.95 -4.55 -7.56
CA GLN A 325 -1.46 -3.53 -8.48
C GLN A 325 -2.60 -2.71 -7.85
N LEU A 326 -3.53 -3.33 -7.13
CA LEU A 326 -4.58 -2.62 -6.40
C LEU A 326 -3.98 -1.66 -5.37
N TYR A 327 -2.98 -2.08 -4.59
CA TYR A 327 -2.29 -1.19 -3.68
C TYR A 327 -1.57 -0.05 -4.40
N ARG A 328 -1.04 -0.27 -5.61
CA ARG A 328 -0.32 0.77 -6.37
C ARG A 328 -1.26 1.79 -7.00
N TYR A 329 -2.37 1.34 -7.57
CA TYR A 329 -3.22 2.16 -8.46
C TYR A 329 -4.53 2.60 -7.83
N SER A 330 -4.93 2.05 -6.68
CA SER A 330 -6.17 2.40 -5.98
C SER A 330 -5.92 3.06 -4.62
N PRO A 331 -6.95 3.75 -4.04
CA PRO A 331 -6.88 4.29 -2.68
C PRO A 331 -6.75 3.24 -1.56
N LEU A 332 -6.70 1.94 -1.89
CA LEU A 332 -6.44 0.87 -0.93
C LEU A 332 -5.06 0.99 -0.26
N GLN A 333 -4.13 1.75 -0.87
CA GLN A 333 -2.96 2.27 -0.19
C GLN A 333 -2.88 3.78 -0.41
N THR A 334 -2.64 4.54 0.66
CA THR A 334 -2.54 6.00 0.61
C THR A 334 -1.54 6.50 1.67
N SER A 335 -1.33 7.81 1.79
CA SER A 335 -0.54 8.40 2.85
C SER A 335 -1.32 9.40 3.67
N PHE A 336 -1.03 9.42 4.98
CA PHE A 336 -1.48 10.43 5.91
C PHE A 336 -0.36 11.45 6.13
N GLY A 337 -0.57 12.69 5.67
CA GLY A 337 0.35 13.79 5.91
C GLY A 337 0.19 14.33 7.34
N ALA A 338 1.04 13.89 8.26
CA ALA A 338 1.10 14.38 9.63
C ALA A 338 1.69 15.79 9.67
N ASN A 339 0.99 16.69 10.35
CA ASN A 339 1.41 18.06 10.63
C ASN A 339 0.84 18.50 11.99
N MET A 340 1.66 18.35 13.04
CA MET A 340 1.27 18.47 14.44
C MET A 340 1.27 19.91 14.93
N LEU A 341 0.40 20.72 14.33
CA LEU A 341 0.22 22.12 14.67
C LEU A 341 -0.96 22.30 15.64
N ALA A 342 -0.74 22.92 16.79
CA ALA A 342 -1.80 23.22 17.77
C ALA A 342 -1.55 24.58 18.44
N LEU A 343 -2.56 25.10 19.15
CA LEU A 343 -2.39 26.28 19.98
C LEU A 343 -1.77 25.87 21.31
N ASN A 344 -0.64 26.47 21.65
CA ASN A 344 -0.01 26.40 22.96
C ASN A 344 -0.12 27.79 23.60
N SER A 345 -0.95 27.93 24.64
CA SER A 345 -1.21 29.21 25.31
C SER A 345 -1.59 30.34 24.34
N GLY A 346 -2.46 30.03 23.37
CA GLY A 346 -2.95 30.96 22.35
C GLY A 346 -2.01 31.20 21.16
N ARG A 347 -0.84 30.56 21.11
CA ARG A 347 0.12 30.69 19.99
C ARG A 347 0.14 29.42 19.14
N PRO A 348 0.04 29.51 17.80
CA PRO A 348 0.15 28.36 16.92
C PRO A 348 1.60 27.88 16.88
N GLU A 349 1.84 26.66 17.34
CA GLU A 349 3.17 26.05 17.43
C GLU A 349 3.16 24.67 16.79
N LEU A 350 4.25 24.35 16.07
CA LEU A 350 4.50 23.00 15.57
C LEU A 350 5.13 22.21 16.72
N LEU A 351 4.47 21.16 17.15
CA LEU A 351 4.84 20.41 18.35
C LEU A 351 5.34 19.02 17.97
N ASP A 352 6.41 18.59 18.63
CA ASP A 352 6.84 17.20 18.64
C ASP A 352 6.05 16.38 19.69
N LEU A 353 6.23 15.05 19.69
CA LEU A 353 5.50 14.16 20.60
C LEU A 353 5.74 14.51 22.08
N LYS A 354 6.99 14.80 22.45
CA LYS A 354 7.38 15.13 23.83
C LYS A 354 6.74 16.44 24.28
N SER A 355 6.69 17.44 23.40
CA SER A 355 6.12 18.76 23.67
C SER A 355 4.62 18.69 23.93
N ILE A 356 3.88 17.85 23.18
CA ILE A 356 2.45 17.64 23.42
C ILE A 356 2.22 16.98 24.79
N ILE A 357 2.97 15.93 25.12
CA ILE A 357 2.86 15.25 26.43
C ILE A 357 3.21 16.21 27.56
N SER A 358 4.32 16.94 27.43
CA SER A 358 4.77 17.92 28.41
C SER A 358 3.73 19.02 28.68
N ALA A 359 3.15 19.59 27.61
CA ALA A 359 2.09 20.60 27.73
C ALA A 359 0.84 20.06 28.42
N PHE A 360 0.44 18.82 28.12
CA PHE A 360 -0.69 18.17 28.79
C PHE A 360 -0.42 17.90 30.27
N ILE A 361 0.76 17.41 30.64
CA ILE A 361 1.13 17.16 32.04
C ILE A 361 1.17 18.47 32.83
N ALA A 362 1.77 19.53 32.28
CA ALA A 362 1.77 20.85 32.92
C ALA A 362 0.34 21.38 33.16
N PHE A 363 -0.56 21.20 32.18
CA PHE A 363 -1.97 21.55 32.33
C PHE A 363 -2.69 20.71 33.40
N ARG A 364 -2.40 19.40 33.48
CA ARG A 364 -2.94 18.55 34.55
C ARG A 364 -2.45 18.96 35.94
N GLU A 365 -1.17 19.35 36.06
CA GLU A 365 -0.65 19.89 37.33
C GLU A 365 -1.43 21.14 37.76
N GLU A 366 -1.71 22.05 36.84
CA GLU A 366 -2.52 23.25 37.09
C GLU A 366 -3.95 22.89 37.53
N VAL A 367 -4.63 22.01 36.79
CA VAL A 367 -6.01 21.58 37.08
C VAL A 367 -6.12 20.93 38.47
N ILE A 368 -5.19 20.03 38.81
CA ILE A 368 -5.17 19.36 40.12
C ILE A 368 -4.89 20.38 41.24
N THR A 369 -3.98 21.33 41.01
CA THR A 369 -3.68 22.41 41.96
C THR A 369 -4.92 23.27 42.23
N ARG A 370 -5.58 23.76 41.17
CA ARG A 370 -6.80 24.58 41.28
C ARG A 370 -7.93 23.84 41.97
N ARG A 371 -8.18 22.57 41.60
CA ARG A 371 -9.17 21.71 42.25
C ARG A 371 -8.87 21.55 43.75
N THR A 372 -7.61 21.34 44.10
CA THR A 372 -7.18 21.16 45.50
C THR A 372 -7.35 22.46 46.29
N ILE A 373 -7.05 23.62 45.70
CA ILE A 373 -7.30 24.94 46.30
C ILE A 373 -8.80 25.17 46.51
N PHE A 374 -9.64 24.83 45.53
CA PHE A 374 -11.08 24.94 45.63
C PHE A 374 -11.64 24.10 46.79
N GLU A 375 -11.26 22.82 46.87
CA GLU A 375 -11.70 21.94 47.95
C GLU A 375 -11.13 22.37 49.31
N LEU A 376 -9.89 22.86 49.36
CA LEU A 376 -9.31 23.44 50.57
C LEU A 376 -10.09 24.65 51.07
N ASN A 377 -10.44 25.59 50.19
CA ASN A 377 -11.20 26.78 50.55
C ASN A 377 -12.61 26.40 51.03
N LYS A 378 -13.28 25.48 50.33
CA LYS A 378 -14.59 24.96 50.74
C LYS A 378 -14.54 24.24 52.10
N ALA A 379 -13.50 23.46 52.34
CA ALA A 379 -13.27 22.79 53.63
C ALA A 379 -12.99 23.81 54.74
N ARG A 380 -12.19 24.85 54.48
CA ARG A 380 -11.92 25.96 55.41
C ARG A 380 -13.17 26.76 55.74
N ASP A 381 -14.00 27.10 54.75
CA ASP A 381 -15.27 27.80 54.95
C ASP A 381 -16.23 26.97 55.81
N ARG A 382 -16.30 25.65 55.57
CA ARG A 382 -17.11 24.74 56.38
C ARG A 382 -16.56 24.62 57.80
N ALA A 383 -15.25 24.45 57.97
CA ALA A 383 -14.58 24.40 59.27
C ALA A 383 -14.82 25.68 60.07
N HIS A 384 -14.73 26.84 59.42
CA HIS A 384 -14.97 28.15 60.02
C HIS A 384 -16.33 28.23 60.70
N LEU A 385 -17.38 27.82 59.99
CA LEU A 385 -18.74 27.80 60.54
C LEU A 385 -18.86 26.79 61.68
N LEU A 386 -18.32 25.58 61.51
CA LEU A 386 -18.40 24.52 62.54
C LEU A 386 -17.65 24.88 63.82
N VAL A 387 -16.52 25.58 63.74
CA VAL A 387 -15.79 26.09 64.91
C VAL A 387 -16.67 27.05 65.71
N GLY A 388 -17.35 27.98 65.03
CA GLY A 388 -18.29 28.89 65.69
C GLY A 388 -19.44 28.15 66.38
N LEU A 389 -20.01 27.14 65.72
CA LEU A 389 -21.07 26.31 66.30
C LEU A 389 -20.57 25.47 67.49
N ALA A 390 -19.35 24.92 67.42
CA ALA A 390 -18.76 24.16 68.51
C ALA A 390 -18.49 25.04 69.75
N ILE A 391 -17.99 26.27 69.55
CA ILE A 391 -17.83 27.27 70.63
C ILE A 391 -19.20 27.61 71.23
N ALA A 392 -20.22 27.84 70.40
CA ALA A 392 -21.55 28.16 70.90
C ALA A 392 -22.20 27.02 71.69
N VAL A 393 -22.05 25.77 71.23
CA VAL A 393 -22.57 24.58 71.93
C VAL A 393 -21.81 24.33 73.23
N ALA A 394 -20.50 24.60 73.26
CA ALA A 394 -19.70 24.48 74.48
C ALA A 394 -20.07 25.52 75.54
N ASN A 395 -20.56 26.70 75.13
CA ASN A 395 -20.92 27.83 75.98
C ASN A 395 -22.42 28.18 75.90
N ILE A 396 -23.29 27.16 75.76
CA ILE A 396 -24.68 27.35 75.34
C ILE A 396 -25.52 28.21 76.29
N ASP A 397 -25.32 28.10 77.60
CA ASP A 397 -26.08 28.86 78.58
C ASP A 397 -25.80 30.36 78.45
N GLU A 398 -24.52 30.74 78.32
CA GLU A 398 -24.08 32.13 78.12
C GLU A 398 -24.56 32.71 76.79
N VAL A 399 -24.56 31.89 75.72
CA VAL A 399 -25.08 32.28 74.41
C VAL A 399 -26.59 32.53 74.48
N ILE A 400 -27.36 31.66 75.16
CA ILE A 400 -28.81 31.84 75.34
C ILE A 400 -29.13 33.08 76.18
N GLU A 401 -28.39 33.32 77.26
CA GLU A 401 -28.57 34.50 78.10
C GLU A 401 -28.33 35.80 77.32
N LEU A 402 -27.25 35.86 76.54
CA LEU A 402 -26.93 37.00 75.69
C LEU A 402 -28.02 37.24 74.63
N ILE A 403 -28.47 36.20 73.92
CA ILE A 403 -29.52 36.30 72.91
C ILE A 403 -30.86 36.73 73.53
N ARG A 404 -31.21 36.24 74.73
CA ARG A 404 -32.45 36.61 75.42
C ARG A 404 -32.44 38.04 75.96
N ALA A 405 -31.25 38.57 76.28
CA ALA A 405 -31.09 39.94 76.79
C ALA A 405 -31.04 40.99 75.66
N ALA A 406 -30.68 40.61 74.44
CA ALA A 406 -30.70 41.48 73.28
C ALA A 406 -32.14 41.80 72.84
N SER A 407 -32.37 43.05 72.39
CA SER A 407 -33.70 43.51 71.97
C SER A 407 -34.07 43.13 70.53
N ASP A 408 -33.07 42.85 69.68
CA ASP A 408 -33.24 42.38 68.32
C ASP A 408 -32.04 41.49 67.85
N PRO A 409 -32.18 40.77 66.71
CA PRO A 409 -31.12 39.89 66.20
C PRO A 409 -29.84 40.60 65.77
N VAL A 410 -29.92 41.88 65.38
CA VAL A 410 -28.74 42.66 64.95
C VAL A 410 -27.87 42.95 66.17
N ILE A 411 -28.47 43.41 67.26
CA ILE A 411 -27.79 43.65 68.54
C ILE A 411 -27.25 42.33 69.12
N ALA A 412 -28.02 41.24 69.07
CA ALA A 412 -27.56 39.93 69.51
C ALA A 412 -26.29 39.50 68.76
N ARG A 413 -26.28 39.67 67.43
CA ARG A 413 -25.14 39.34 66.58
C ARG A 413 -23.90 40.18 66.90
N GLU A 414 -24.05 41.50 67.03
CA GLU A 414 -22.94 42.39 67.42
C GLU A 414 -22.37 42.03 68.80
N GLN A 415 -23.24 41.69 69.76
CA GLN A 415 -22.81 41.26 71.09
C GLN A 415 -22.09 39.90 71.07
N LEU A 416 -22.56 38.94 70.26
CA LEU A 416 -21.89 37.65 70.08
C LEU A 416 -20.47 37.83 69.50
N MET A 417 -20.29 38.76 68.57
CA MET A 417 -19.00 39.05 67.92
C MET A 417 -18.02 39.79 68.83
N ASN A 418 -18.50 40.74 69.65
CA ASN A 418 -17.65 41.58 70.50
C ASN A 418 -17.26 40.92 71.83
N ARG A 419 -17.85 39.77 72.16
CA ARG A 419 -17.51 39.00 73.37
C ARG A 419 -16.36 38.02 73.09
N ALA A 420 -15.44 37.92 74.05
CA ALA A 420 -14.40 36.90 74.07
C ALA A 420 -14.99 35.56 74.58
N TRP A 421 -14.83 34.49 73.79
CA TRP A 421 -15.34 33.15 74.11
C TRP A 421 -14.20 32.15 74.35
N PRO A 422 -14.28 31.28 75.38
CA PRO A 422 -13.28 30.23 75.59
C PRO A 422 -13.23 29.24 74.43
N ALA A 423 -12.04 29.05 73.82
CA ALA A 423 -11.88 28.25 72.60
C ALA A 423 -10.75 27.19 72.65
N LYS A 424 -10.19 26.90 73.83
CA LYS A 424 -9.04 25.98 74.00
C LYS A 424 -9.21 24.61 73.34
N TYR A 425 -10.42 24.06 73.32
CA TYR A 425 -10.69 22.74 72.72
C TYR A 425 -10.64 22.72 71.19
N VAL A 426 -10.83 23.88 70.54
CA VAL A 426 -10.86 24.02 69.07
C VAL A 426 -9.70 24.86 68.54
N GLU A 427 -8.76 25.28 69.39
CA GLU A 427 -7.58 26.06 69.01
C GLU A 427 -6.73 25.41 67.89
N PRO A 428 -6.47 24.09 67.88
CA PRO A 428 -5.73 23.47 66.77
C PRO A 428 -6.42 23.61 65.41
N LEU A 429 -7.76 23.62 65.40
CA LEU A 429 -8.57 23.79 64.19
C LEU A 429 -8.57 25.24 63.72
N ILE A 430 -8.63 26.20 64.65
CA ILE A 430 -8.54 27.63 64.33
C ILE A 430 -7.20 27.96 63.65
N LYS A 431 -6.10 27.40 64.16
CA LYS A 431 -4.76 27.55 63.55
C LYS A 431 -4.65 26.94 62.15
N LEU A 432 -5.43 25.90 61.86
CA LEU A 432 -5.41 25.18 60.59
C LEU A 432 -6.25 25.90 59.51
N ILE A 433 -7.32 26.58 59.93
CA ILE A 433 -8.09 27.50 59.09
C ILE A 433 -7.25 28.73 58.71
N ASP A 434 -6.49 29.27 59.67
CA ASP A 434 -5.58 30.41 59.50
C ASP A 434 -6.27 31.65 58.92
N GLU A 435 -7.43 32.03 59.49
CA GLU A 435 -8.17 33.22 59.04
C GLU A 435 -7.44 34.51 59.45
N PRO A 436 -7.16 35.43 58.51
CA PRO A 436 -6.46 36.66 58.81
C PRO A 436 -7.14 37.49 59.91
N GLY A 437 -6.40 37.77 60.99
CA GLY A 437 -6.87 38.61 62.10
C GLY A 437 -7.81 37.93 63.09
N ARG A 438 -8.03 36.61 63.00
CA ARG A 438 -8.90 35.85 63.92
C ARG A 438 -8.17 34.65 64.53
N ASN A 439 -7.23 34.95 65.41
CA ASN A 439 -6.50 33.96 66.19
C ASN A 439 -7.04 33.86 67.61
N VAL A 440 -6.74 32.72 68.27
CA VAL A 440 -6.94 32.59 69.71
C VAL A 440 -5.94 33.51 70.42
N ASP A 441 -6.43 34.31 71.36
CA ASP A 441 -5.58 35.21 72.15
C ASP A 441 -4.70 34.46 73.16
N ALA A 442 -3.78 35.17 73.83
CA ALA A 442 -2.87 34.58 74.82
C ALA A 442 -3.60 33.95 76.03
N ASP A 443 -4.84 34.35 76.29
CA ASP A 443 -5.67 33.87 77.38
C ASP A 443 -6.55 32.65 76.99
N GLY A 444 -6.54 32.28 75.70
CA GLY A 444 -7.29 31.14 75.17
C GLY A 444 -8.71 31.48 74.69
N ASN A 445 -8.99 32.77 74.43
CA ASN A 445 -10.28 33.24 73.94
C ASN A 445 -10.28 33.51 72.43
N TYR A 446 -11.49 33.51 71.87
CA TYR A 446 -11.76 33.71 70.45
C TYR A 446 -12.94 34.66 70.24
N PHE A 447 -12.87 35.50 69.20
CA PHE A 447 -13.93 36.41 68.79
C PHE A 447 -14.63 35.90 67.53
N LEU A 448 -15.94 35.73 67.62
CA LEU A 448 -16.75 35.14 66.55
C LEU A 448 -16.84 36.07 65.32
N SER A 449 -16.91 35.47 64.13
CA SER A 449 -17.16 36.18 62.88
C SER A 449 -18.61 36.51 62.65
N GLU A 450 -18.90 37.44 61.75
CA GLU A 450 -20.28 37.75 61.38
C GLU A 450 -20.99 36.51 60.82
N ALA A 451 -20.28 35.73 59.99
CA ALA A 451 -20.77 34.48 59.42
C ALA A 451 -21.04 33.42 60.51
N GLN A 452 -20.13 33.26 61.48
CA GLN A 452 -20.31 32.36 62.62
C GLN A 452 -21.47 32.81 63.52
N ALA A 453 -21.53 34.09 63.89
CA ALA A 453 -22.60 34.63 64.72
C ALA A 453 -23.97 34.47 64.06
N ARG A 454 -24.07 34.69 62.75
CA ARG A 454 -25.28 34.40 61.97
C ARG A 454 -25.63 32.91 62.00
N ALA A 455 -24.67 32.02 61.76
CA ALA A 455 -24.89 30.58 61.82
C ALA A 455 -25.35 30.10 63.21
N ILE A 456 -24.85 30.71 64.28
CA ILE A 456 -25.27 30.46 65.66
C ILE A 456 -26.73 30.90 65.88
N LEU A 457 -27.13 32.07 65.40
CA LEU A 457 -28.51 32.54 65.50
C LEU A 457 -29.51 31.68 64.70
N GLU A 458 -29.04 31.02 63.65
CA GLU A 458 -29.82 30.08 62.83
C GLU A 458 -29.85 28.64 63.41
N LEU A 459 -29.18 28.38 64.54
CA LEU A 459 -29.19 27.07 65.21
C LEU A 459 -30.61 26.66 65.62
N ARG A 460 -30.94 25.39 65.34
CA ARG A 460 -32.21 24.77 65.77
C ARG A 460 -31.98 23.95 67.04
N LEU A 461 -32.96 23.93 67.95
CA LEU A 461 -32.89 23.20 69.23
C LEU A 461 -32.50 21.72 69.09
N GLN A 462 -32.86 21.06 67.98
CA GLN A 462 -32.47 19.67 67.71
C GLN A 462 -30.95 19.45 67.66
N ARG A 463 -30.17 20.48 67.32
CA ARG A 463 -28.69 20.45 67.26
C ARG A 463 -28.02 20.47 68.64
N LEU A 464 -28.78 20.66 69.73
CA LEU A 464 -28.26 20.72 71.10
C LEU A 464 -28.29 19.36 71.83
N THR A 465 -28.72 18.28 71.15
CA THR A 465 -28.66 16.94 71.73
C THR A 465 -27.21 16.45 71.82
N GLY A 466 -26.90 15.59 72.79
CA GLY A 466 -25.53 15.05 72.95
C GLY A 466 -25.01 14.36 71.67
N LEU A 467 -25.88 13.64 70.97
CA LEU A 467 -25.55 12.95 69.71
C LEU A 467 -25.22 13.93 68.57
N GLU A 468 -25.87 15.09 68.51
CA GLU A 468 -25.55 16.12 67.50
C GLU A 468 -24.25 16.87 67.83
N ARG A 469 -23.92 17.04 69.11
CA ARG A 469 -22.61 17.58 69.53
C ARG A 469 -21.48 16.65 69.11
N ASP A 470 -21.62 15.34 69.32
CA ASP A 470 -20.62 14.35 68.91
C ASP A 470 -20.46 14.30 67.39
N LYS A 471 -21.56 14.46 66.64
CA LYS A 471 -21.51 14.60 65.17
C LYS A 471 -20.74 15.82 64.71
N ILE A 472 -20.94 16.98 65.35
CA ILE A 472 -20.20 18.22 65.02
C ILE A 472 -18.71 18.03 65.31
N ALA A 473 -18.37 17.41 66.45
CA ALA A 473 -16.97 17.11 66.79
C ALA A 473 -16.31 16.18 65.76
N LYS A 474 -17.01 15.11 65.35
CA LYS A 474 -16.53 14.21 64.31
C LYS A 474 -16.40 14.90 62.95
N GLU A 475 -17.39 15.69 62.54
CA GLU A 475 -17.34 16.44 61.28
C GLU A 475 -16.16 17.43 61.27
N LEU A 476 -15.85 18.07 62.40
CA LEU A 476 -14.68 18.92 62.55
C LEU A 476 -13.36 18.15 62.41
N GLU A 477 -13.26 16.96 62.99
CA GLU A 477 -12.07 16.10 62.86
C GLU A 477 -11.87 15.65 61.41
N ASP A 478 -12.94 15.16 60.77
CA ASP A 478 -12.93 14.73 59.36
C ASP A 478 -12.50 15.88 58.44
N ILE A 479 -13.01 17.10 58.66
CA ILE A 479 -12.63 18.28 57.85
C ILE A 479 -11.19 18.72 58.15
N ALA A 480 -10.72 18.59 59.38
CA ALA A 480 -9.33 18.90 59.72
C ALA A 480 -8.37 17.98 58.97
N ASP A 481 -8.69 16.69 58.91
CA ASP A 481 -7.95 15.70 58.12
C ASP A 481 -7.96 16.05 56.62
N GLN A 482 -9.11 16.47 56.09
CA GLN A 482 -9.21 16.92 54.70
C GLN A 482 -8.32 18.14 54.43
N ILE A 483 -8.39 19.17 55.27
CA ILE A 483 -7.56 20.37 55.10
C ILE A 483 -6.06 20.03 55.21
N ARG A 484 -5.65 19.18 56.17
CA ARG A 484 -4.28 18.69 56.27
C ARG A 484 -3.86 18.00 54.97
N TYR A 485 -4.69 17.09 54.48
CA TYR A 485 -4.44 16.36 53.24
C TYR A 485 -4.27 17.31 52.03
N TYR A 486 -5.16 18.30 51.87
CA TYR A 486 -5.04 19.27 50.79
C TYR A 486 -3.79 20.16 50.91
N LEU A 487 -3.44 20.62 52.11
CA LEU A 487 -2.21 21.38 52.34
C LEU A 487 -0.97 20.55 52.04
N GLU A 488 -0.97 19.26 52.38
CA GLU A 488 0.13 18.34 52.06
C GLU A 488 0.29 18.14 50.54
N ILE A 489 -0.81 18.06 49.78
CA ILE A 489 -0.77 18.00 48.32
C ILE A 489 -0.17 19.28 47.75
N LEU A 490 -0.63 20.45 48.19
CA LEU A 490 -0.16 21.75 47.70
C LEU A 490 1.30 22.02 48.08
N ALA A 491 1.79 21.46 49.18
CA ALA A 491 3.17 21.61 49.64
C ALA A 491 4.15 20.64 48.94
N SER A 492 3.67 19.53 48.38
CA SER A 492 4.51 18.49 47.78
C SER A 492 4.15 18.20 46.33
N ARG A 493 5.02 18.65 45.41
CA ARG A 493 4.90 18.31 43.98
C ARG A 493 4.91 16.80 43.75
N GLU A 494 5.67 16.03 44.55
CA GLU A 494 5.70 14.57 44.47
C GLU A 494 4.33 13.94 44.76
N LYS A 495 3.62 14.41 45.81
CA LYS A 495 2.25 13.95 46.09
C LYS A 495 1.28 14.32 44.98
N LEU A 496 1.40 15.53 44.44
CA LEU A 496 0.57 15.98 43.32
C LEU A 496 0.78 15.12 42.08
N LEU A 497 2.04 14.85 41.71
CA LEU A 497 2.37 13.96 40.59
C LEU A 497 1.93 12.52 40.84
N GLY A 498 1.96 12.05 42.10
CA GLY A 498 1.40 10.77 42.51
C GLY A 498 -0.11 10.67 42.20
N ILE A 499 -0.89 11.69 42.58
CA ILE A 499 -2.33 11.77 42.26
C ILE A 499 -2.56 11.80 40.75
N LEU A 500 -1.78 12.62 40.02
CA LEU A 500 -1.86 12.71 38.57
C LEU A 500 -1.65 11.32 37.94
N ARG A 501 -0.61 10.60 38.37
CA ARG A 501 -0.30 9.25 37.89
C ARG A 501 -1.41 8.24 38.21
N GLU A 502 -1.97 8.28 39.40
CA GLU A 502 -3.11 7.44 39.79
C GLU A 502 -4.33 7.69 38.90
N GLU A 503 -4.66 8.96 38.62
CA GLU A 503 -5.75 9.33 37.72
C GLU A 503 -5.50 8.82 36.29
N LEU A 504 -4.27 8.92 35.76
CA LEU A 504 -3.92 8.38 34.44
C LEU A 504 -4.10 6.86 34.37
N ILE A 505 -3.69 6.13 35.41
CA ILE A 505 -3.86 4.68 35.50
C ILE A 505 -5.34 4.31 35.57
N GLU A 506 -6.14 5.06 36.33
CA GLU A 506 -7.58 4.88 36.38
C GLU A 506 -8.23 5.08 35.00
N MET A 507 -7.84 6.13 34.27
CA MET A 507 -8.33 6.38 32.92
C MET A 507 -7.95 5.25 31.96
N LYS A 508 -6.72 4.73 32.06
CA LYS A 508 -6.28 3.58 31.27
C LYS A 508 -7.14 2.35 31.60
N ALA A 509 -7.36 2.05 32.87
CA ALA A 509 -8.15 0.89 33.30
C ALA A 509 -9.61 0.96 32.82
N LYS A 510 -10.19 2.16 32.75
CA LYS A 510 -11.59 2.35 32.33
C LYS A 510 -11.78 2.38 30.82
N TYR A 511 -10.85 2.98 30.07
CA TYR A 511 -11.11 3.40 28.69
C TYR A 511 -10.10 2.91 27.65
N ALA A 512 -8.97 2.30 28.06
CA ALA A 512 -8.01 1.78 27.10
C ALA A 512 -8.63 0.65 26.27
N THR A 513 -8.26 0.60 24.99
CA THR A 513 -8.70 -0.44 24.06
C THR A 513 -7.47 -1.03 23.37
N PRO A 514 -7.53 -2.30 22.91
CA PRO A 514 -6.46 -2.88 22.12
C PRO A 514 -6.17 -2.03 20.87
N ARG A 515 -4.90 -2.03 20.43
CA ARG A 515 -4.50 -1.46 19.14
C ARG A 515 -5.28 -2.13 18.01
N ARG A 516 -5.73 -1.33 17.03
CA ARG A 516 -6.41 -1.80 15.82
C ARG A 516 -5.45 -1.85 14.65
N THR A 517 -4.66 -0.80 14.45
CA THR A 517 -3.74 -0.69 13.31
C THR A 517 -2.50 -1.55 13.51
N GLU A 518 -2.12 -2.32 12.50
CA GLU A 518 -0.90 -3.12 12.47
C GLU A 518 0.28 -2.29 11.91
N ILE A 519 1.50 -2.48 12.43
CA ILE A 519 2.70 -1.78 11.93
C ILE A 519 3.67 -2.84 11.39
N LEU A 520 3.96 -2.78 10.09
CA LEU A 520 4.91 -3.69 9.45
C LEU A 520 6.28 -3.02 9.28
N ASP A 521 7.30 -3.70 9.78
CA ASP A 521 8.70 -3.32 9.65
C ASP A 521 9.25 -3.74 8.28
N GLY A 522 9.00 -2.90 7.26
CA GLY A 522 9.53 -3.11 5.91
C GLY A 522 9.18 -1.96 4.97
N VAL A 523 10.17 -1.47 4.23
CA VAL A 523 9.91 -0.62 3.06
C VAL A 523 9.57 -1.56 1.92
N PHE A 524 8.30 -1.94 1.79
CA PHE A 524 7.79 -2.52 0.55
C PHE A 524 7.68 -1.40 -0.48
N GLY A 525 8.81 -0.99 -1.03
CA GLY A 525 8.81 -0.44 -2.38
C GLY A 525 8.51 -1.61 -3.29
N TYR A 526 7.34 -1.63 -3.92
CA TYR A 526 7.11 -2.56 -5.02
C TYR A 526 8.18 -2.28 -6.06
N ASP A 527 8.98 -3.28 -6.40
CA ASP A 527 9.72 -3.19 -7.66
C ASP A 527 8.66 -3.25 -8.77
N ASP A 528 8.83 -2.48 -9.84
CA ASP A 528 7.89 -2.52 -10.99
C ASP A 528 7.68 -3.95 -11.51
N GLU A 529 8.62 -4.85 -11.19
CA GLU A 529 8.61 -6.28 -11.46
C GLU A 529 7.56 -7.06 -10.65
N ASP A 530 7.27 -6.70 -9.40
CA ASP A 530 6.25 -7.36 -8.55
C ASP A 530 4.81 -7.14 -9.07
N LEU A 531 4.66 -6.18 -9.99
CA LEU A 531 3.40 -5.85 -10.66
C LEU A 531 3.24 -6.62 -11.97
N ILE A 532 4.22 -7.42 -12.38
CA ILE A 532 4.20 -8.15 -13.65
C ILE A 532 3.97 -9.63 -13.39
N GLN A 533 3.03 -10.21 -14.13
CA GLN A 533 2.78 -11.64 -14.10
C GLN A 533 3.89 -12.40 -14.83
N ARG A 534 4.34 -13.50 -14.22
CA ARG A 534 5.18 -14.52 -14.86
C ARG A 534 4.34 -15.29 -15.87
N GLU A 535 4.68 -15.14 -17.14
CA GLU A 535 4.00 -15.82 -18.24
C GLU A 535 5.00 -16.02 -19.38
N ASP A 536 4.87 -17.12 -20.12
CA ASP A 536 5.65 -17.37 -21.31
C ASP A 536 5.20 -16.52 -22.50
N MET A 537 6.17 -15.81 -23.06
CA MET A 537 5.97 -14.87 -24.14
C MET A 537 6.71 -15.32 -25.39
N VAL A 538 6.00 -15.34 -26.51
CA VAL A 538 6.59 -15.40 -27.84
C VAL A 538 7.11 -14.00 -28.20
N VAL A 539 8.42 -13.89 -28.32
CA VAL A 539 9.09 -12.68 -28.76
C VAL A 539 9.45 -12.81 -30.24
N THR A 540 8.97 -11.87 -31.05
CA THR A 540 9.26 -11.82 -32.48
C THR A 540 10.01 -10.55 -32.84
N VAL A 541 11.03 -10.67 -33.69
CA VAL A 541 11.77 -9.55 -34.27
C VAL A 541 11.60 -9.56 -35.78
N SER A 542 11.25 -8.43 -36.38
CA SER A 542 11.11 -8.28 -37.84
C SER A 542 12.45 -8.00 -38.53
N HIS A 543 12.49 -8.11 -39.86
CA HIS A 543 13.68 -7.78 -40.65
C HIS A 543 14.03 -6.29 -40.55
N SER A 544 13.02 -5.41 -40.50
CA SER A 544 13.20 -3.97 -40.32
C SER A 544 13.54 -3.56 -38.87
N GLY A 545 13.69 -4.53 -37.96
CA GLY A 545 14.16 -4.31 -36.59
C GLY A 545 13.06 -3.92 -35.60
N TYR A 546 11.81 -4.31 -35.83
CA TYR A 546 10.74 -4.16 -34.86
C TYR A 546 10.66 -5.37 -33.94
N ILE A 547 10.43 -5.16 -32.65
CA ILE A 547 10.28 -6.21 -31.66
C ILE A 547 8.92 -6.10 -30.98
N LYS A 548 8.35 -7.25 -30.60
CA LYS A 548 7.16 -7.37 -29.75
C LYS A 548 7.18 -8.66 -28.95
N ARG A 549 6.36 -8.70 -27.89
CA ARG A 549 6.02 -9.91 -27.15
C ARG A 549 4.52 -10.20 -27.25
N VAL A 550 4.16 -11.48 -27.36
CA VAL A 550 2.78 -11.97 -27.42
C VAL A 550 2.69 -13.22 -26.54
N PRO A 551 1.66 -13.39 -25.70
CA PRO A 551 1.52 -14.60 -24.87
C PRO A 551 1.55 -15.89 -25.68
N LEU A 552 2.25 -16.93 -25.19
CA LEU A 552 2.35 -18.22 -25.87
C LEU A 552 0.99 -18.88 -26.10
N SER A 553 0.08 -18.76 -25.14
CA SER A 553 -1.31 -19.24 -25.18
C SER A 553 -2.11 -18.73 -26.40
N THR A 554 -1.69 -17.62 -27.00
CA THR A 554 -2.32 -17.09 -28.23
C THR A 554 -2.02 -17.96 -29.48
N TYR A 555 -0.96 -18.78 -29.43
CA TYR A 555 -0.49 -19.62 -30.53
C TYR A 555 -0.89 -21.10 -30.33
N ARG A 556 -2.07 -21.48 -30.87
CA ARG A 556 -2.53 -22.88 -30.91
C ARG A 556 -1.61 -23.77 -31.76
N ALA A 557 -1.32 -24.98 -31.27
CA ALA A 557 -0.57 -26.00 -31.99
C ALA A 557 -1.32 -26.53 -33.23
N GLN A 558 -0.58 -26.95 -34.25
CA GLN A 558 -1.11 -27.59 -35.47
C GLN A 558 -0.34 -28.89 -35.79
N ARG A 559 -1.03 -29.87 -36.37
CA ARG A 559 -0.42 -31.13 -36.84
C ARG A 559 0.50 -30.91 -38.07
N ARG A 560 1.45 -31.84 -38.30
CA ARG A 560 2.37 -31.83 -39.46
C ARG A 560 1.62 -31.63 -40.79
N GLY A 561 2.12 -30.74 -41.65
CA GLY A 561 1.52 -30.43 -42.95
C GLY A 561 0.38 -29.38 -42.91
N GLY A 562 0.12 -28.77 -41.76
CA GLY A 562 -0.81 -27.65 -41.60
C GLY A 562 -0.46 -26.44 -42.49
N LYS A 563 -1.48 -25.65 -42.84
CA LYS A 563 -1.33 -24.46 -43.72
C LYS A 563 -0.69 -23.25 -43.01
N GLY A 564 -0.48 -23.32 -41.69
CA GLY A 564 -0.02 -22.19 -40.87
C GLY A 564 -1.10 -21.12 -40.69
N ARG A 565 -0.93 -20.24 -39.70
CA ARG A 565 -1.76 -19.04 -39.53
C ARG A 565 -1.09 -17.83 -40.20
N SER A 566 -1.89 -16.93 -40.75
CA SER A 566 -1.42 -15.62 -41.21
C SER A 566 -0.89 -14.83 -40.01
N GLY A 567 0.41 -14.53 -40.01
CA GLY A 567 1.07 -13.69 -39.02
C GLY A 567 0.91 -12.19 -39.34
N MET A 568 1.98 -11.43 -39.09
CA MET A 568 2.05 -10.01 -39.45
C MET A 568 1.80 -9.81 -40.94
N ALA A 569 0.90 -8.90 -41.32
CA ALA A 569 0.62 -8.61 -42.72
C ALA A 569 1.87 -7.99 -43.39
N THR A 570 2.45 -8.70 -44.36
CA THR A 570 3.64 -8.32 -45.13
C THR A 570 3.36 -7.23 -46.19
N ARG A 571 2.36 -6.36 -45.96
CA ARG A 571 2.33 -5.11 -46.73
C ARG A 571 3.60 -4.34 -46.34
N ASP A 572 4.43 -4.01 -47.33
CA ASP A 572 5.75 -3.34 -47.23
C ASP A 572 7.01 -4.22 -47.05
N GLU A 573 6.99 -5.52 -47.45
CA GLU A 573 8.19 -6.40 -47.47
C GLU A 573 8.85 -6.71 -46.09
N ASP A 574 8.24 -6.31 -44.96
CA ASP A 574 8.76 -6.62 -43.62
C ASP A 574 8.20 -7.94 -43.07
N PHE A 575 9.08 -8.90 -42.78
CA PHE A 575 8.75 -10.24 -42.29
C PHE A 575 9.44 -10.52 -40.95
N VAL A 576 8.96 -11.52 -40.20
CA VAL A 576 9.58 -11.93 -38.94
C VAL A 576 10.92 -12.61 -39.23
N SER A 577 12.02 -12.04 -38.76
CA SER A 577 13.38 -12.53 -38.96
C SER A 577 13.86 -13.46 -37.86
N GLN A 578 13.41 -13.24 -36.61
CA GLN A 578 13.78 -14.06 -35.45
C GLN A 578 12.58 -14.27 -34.53
N ILE A 579 12.50 -15.45 -33.92
CA ILE A 579 11.47 -15.82 -32.96
C ILE A 579 12.08 -16.63 -31.82
N PHE A 580 11.63 -16.36 -30.59
CA PHE A 580 12.01 -17.12 -29.39
C PHE A 580 10.91 -17.05 -28.34
N VAL A 581 10.94 -17.98 -27.39
CA VAL A 581 9.99 -18.06 -26.27
C VAL A 581 10.76 -17.89 -24.97
N CYS A 582 10.22 -17.10 -24.05
CA CYS A 582 10.81 -16.87 -22.74
C CYS A 582 9.78 -16.25 -21.78
N ASN A 583 10.00 -16.43 -20.48
CA ASN A 583 9.19 -15.84 -19.44
C ASN A 583 9.34 -14.30 -19.40
N THR A 584 8.26 -13.60 -19.04
CA THR A 584 8.25 -12.12 -18.85
C THR A 584 9.40 -11.59 -17.98
N HIS A 585 9.87 -12.35 -16.99
CA HIS A 585 10.95 -11.93 -16.08
C HIS A 585 12.35 -12.26 -16.61
N THR A 586 12.48 -13.16 -17.59
CA THR A 586 13.78 -13.59 -18.13
C THR A 586 14.55 -12.39 -18.69
N PRO A 587 15.79 -12.12 -18.24
CA PRO A 587 16.64 -11.13 -18.89
C PRO A 587 17.17 -11.67 -20.21
N VAL A 588 17.08 -10.86 -21.27
CA VAL A 588 17.59 -11.19 -22.60
C VAL A 588 18.77 -10.29 -22.94
N LEU A 589 19.84 -10.90 -23.46
CA LEU A 589 21.00 -10.20 -24.01
C LEU A 589 20.84 -10.00 -25.51
N PHE A 590 20.87 -8.75 -25.97
CA PHE A 590 20.73 -8.35 -27.38
C PHE A 590 22.11 -8.01 -27.93
N PHE A 591 22.63 -8.84 -28.85
CA PHE A 591 23.94 -8.64 -29.46
C PHE A 591 23.82 -7.92 -30.81
N SER A 592 24.53 -6.82 -30.98
CA SER A 592 24.47 -6.00 -32.19
C SER A 592 25.47 -6.43 -33.26
N SER A 593 25.25 -5.95 -34.49
CA SER A 593 26.15 -6.09 -35.63
C SER A 593 27.51 -5.42 -35.45
N ARG A 594 27.67 -4.56 -34.43
CA ARG A 594 28.94 -3.93 -34.05
C ARG A 594 29.66 -4.67 -32.92
N GLY A 595 29.12 -5.81 -32.45
CA GLY A 595 29.68 -6.58 -31.34
C GLY A 595 29.39 -5.97 -29.97
N MET A 596 28.38 -5.10 -29.87
CA MET A 596 27.86 -4.61 -28.58
C MET A 596 26.83 -5.60 -28.03
N VAL A 597 26.63 -5.60 -26.73
CA VAL A 597 25.55 -6.31 -26.04
C VAL A 597 24.77 -5.36 -25.16
N TYR A 598 23.45 -5.50 -25.19
CA TYR A 598 22.50 -4.80 -24.34
C TYR A 598 21.69 -5.81 -23.53
N LYS A 599 21.15 -5.42 -22.37
CA LYS A 599 20.34 -6.30 -21.51
C LYS A 599 18.98 -5.69 -21.25
N MET A 600 17.92 -6.47 -21.44
CA MET A 600 16.55 -6.05 -21.13
C MET A 600 15.71 -7.27 -20.72
N LYS A 601 14.85 -7.12 -19.70
CA LYS A 601 13.86 -8.14 -19.34
C LYS A 601 12.69 -8.15 -20.33
N VAL A 602 12.08 -9.30 -20.54
CA VAL A 602 11.06 -9.52 -21.57
C VAL A 602 9.84 -8.62 -21.37
N TYR A 603 9.39 -8.40 -20.12
CA TYR A 603 8.21 -7.57 -19.86
C TYR A 603 8.33 -6.12 -20.35
N ARG A 604 9.56 -5.61 -20.51
CA ARG A 604 9.84 -4.27 -21.07
C ARG A 604 9.68 -4.20 -22.58
N LEU A 605 9.64 -5.35 -23.27
CA LEU A 605 9.30 -5.42 -24.68
C LEU A 605 7.83 -5.04 -24.90
N PRO A 606 7.49 -4.38 -26.02
CA PRO A 606 6.14 -3.90 -26.23
C PRO A 606 5.19 -5.08 -26.42
N PRO A 607 4.07 -5.14 -25.68
CA PRO A 607 3.04 -6.13 -25.94
C PRO A 607 2.42 -5.89 -27.32
N GLY A 608 1.94 -6.95 -27.94
CA GLY A 608 1.27 -6.88 -29.24
C GLY A 608 0.38 -8.08 -29.51
N THR A 609 -0.18 -8.12 -30.70
CA THR A 609 -0.91 -9.28 -31.22
C THR A 609 -0.02 -10.02 -32.23
N PRO A 610 -0.35 -11.28 -32.61
CA PRO A 610 0.37 -11.99 -33.68
C PRO A 610 0.48 -11.18 -34.98
N THR A 611 -0.49 -10.31 -35.27
CA THR A 611 -0.55 -9.49 -36.49
C THR A 611 0.09 -8.10 -36.38
N SER A 612 0.32 -7.56 -35.17
CA SER A 612 0.88 -6.20 -34.98
C SER A 612 2.38 -6.12 -35.30
N ARG A 613 2.90 -4.94 -35.70
CA ARG A 613 4.34 -4.76 -35.99
C ARG A 613 5.25 -4.67 -34.75
N GLY A 614 4.76 -4.16 -33.61
CA GLY A 614 5.59 -3.91 -32.42
C GLY A 614 6.26 -2.52 -32.45
N LYS A 615 7.40 -2.36 -31.76
CA LYS A 615 8.19 -1.11 -31.77
C LYS A 615 9.59 -1.34 -32.33
N ALA A 616 10.15 -0.33 -33.00
CA ALA A 616 11.51 -0.39 -33.51
C ALA A 616 12.54 -0.47 -32.37
N LEU A 617 13.49 -1.42 -32.47
CA LEU A 617 14.54 -1.67 -31.47
C LEU A 617 15.43 -0.44 -31.23
N VAL A 618 15.65 0.40 -32.25
CA VAL A 618 16.40 1.66 -32.14
C VAL A 618 15.78 2.66 -31.17
N ASN A 619 14.48 2.55 -30.88
CA ASN A 619 13.80 3.39 -29.90
C ASN A 619 13.87 2.83 -28.46
N MET A 620 14.35 1.59 -28.31
CA MET A 620 14.39 0.87 -27.05
C MET A 620 15.82 0.63 -26.56
N LEU A 621 16.76 0.47 -27.49
CA LEU A 621 18.18 0.28 -27.25
C LEU A 621 18.96 1.42 -27.88
N PRO A 622 20.02 1.94 -27.23
CA PRO A 622 20.82 3.03 -27.78
C PRO A 622 21.77 2.49 -28.86
N LEU A 623 21.20 2.16 -30.02
CA LEU A 623 21.89 1.69 -31.22
C LEU A 623 22.42 2.88 -32.03
N GLN A 624 23.62 2.75 -32.59
CA GLN A 624 24.17 3.74 -33.51
C GLN A 624 23.48 3.66 -34.88
N GLN A 625 23.64 4.71 -35.70
CA GLN A 625 23.10 4.71 -37.07
C GLN A 625 23.65 3.52 -37.87
N GLY A 626 22.74 2.70 -38.42
CA GLY A 626 23.08 1.48 -39.17
C GLY A 626 23.43 0.25 -38.30
N GLU A 627 23.39 0.37 -36.97
CA GLU A 627 23.57 -0.77 -36.06
C GLU A 627 22.26 -1.56 -35.92
N THR A 628 22.34 -2.89 -36.08
CA THR A 628 21.20 -3.80 -36.00
C THR A 628 21.47 -4.88 -34.96
N ILE A 629 20.42 -5.52 -34.42
CA ILE A 629 20.58 -6.69 -33.56
C ILE A 629 20.83 -7.92 -34.43
N SER A 630 21.96 -8.60 -34.18
CA SER A 630 22.36 -9.81 -34.91
C SER A 630 21.77 -11.08 -34.29
N THR A 631 21.80 -11.19 -32.97
CA THR A 631 21.31 -12.37 -32.25
C THR A 631 20.95 -11.99 -30.81
N MET A 632 20.15 -12.83 -30.18
CA MET A 632 19.66 -12.65 -28.82
C MET A 632 19.92 -13.92 -28.01
N MET A 633 20.19 -13.77 -26.72
CA MET A 633 20.40 -14.88 -25.81
C MET A 633 19.61 -14.62 -24.52
N PRO A 634 18.50 -15.36 -24.29
CA PRO A 634 17.87 -15.41 -22.97
C PRO A 634 18.88 -15.92 -21.93
N LEU A 635 18.92 -15.30 -20.76
CA LEU A 635 19.71 -15.82 -19.65
C LEU A 635 18.97 -16.99 -18.98
N PRO A 636 19.69 -18.01 -18.49
CA PRO A 636 19.10 -19.08 -17.68
C PRO A 636 18.40 -18.49 -16.44
N GLU A 637 17.26 -19.06 -16.06
CA GLU A 637 16.48 -18.57 -14.91
C GLU A 637 17.21 -18.73 -13.58
N ASN A 638 17.97 -19.81 -13.42
CA ASN A 638 18.78 -20.05 -12.22
C ASN A 638 20.03 -19.17 -12.22
N GLU A 639 19.95 -18.03 -11.53
CA GLU A 639 21.05 -17.08 -11.40
C GLU A 639 22.27 -17.65 -10.63
N GLU A 640 22.07 -18.61 -9.71
CA GLU A 640 23.15 -19.20 -8.92
C GLU A 640 24.14 -19.97 -9.82
N ALA A 641 23.61 -20.62 -10.86
CA ALA A 641 24.39 -21.39 -11.82
C ALA A 641 25.24 -20.49 -12.76
N TRP A 642 24.97 -19.18 -12.83
CA TRP A 642 25.66 -18.31 -13.79
C TRP A 642 27.17 -18.20 -13.55
N SER A 643 27.62 -18.44 -12.31
CA SER A 643 29.03 -18.35 -11.94
C SER A 643 29.90 -19.47 -12.54
N GLU A 644 29.30 -20.63 -12.81
CA GLU A 644 29.96 -21.83 -13.35
C GLU A 644 29.77 -21.96 -14.87
N MET A 645 28.96 -21.09 -15.47
CA MET A 645 28.64 -21.12 -16.90
C MET A 645 29.55 -20.24 -17.76
N TYR A 646 29.67 -20.64 -19.01
CA TYR A 646 30.35 -19.93 -20.08
C TYR A 646 29.37 -19.47 -21.15
N VAL A 647 29.80 -18.51 -21.96
CA VAL A 647 29.10 -18.04 -23.15
C VAL A 647 29.96 -18.34 -24.36
N MET A 648 29.42 -19.13 -25.28
CA MET A 648 30.02 -19.40 -26.59
C MET A 648 29.44 -18.49 -27.65
N PHE A 649 30.32 -17.93 -28.48
CA PHE A 649 30.02 -17.10 -29.62
C PHE A 649 30.42 -17.83 -30.90
N ALA A 650 29.62 -17.71 -31.97
CA ALA A 650 29.95 -18.18 -33.31
C ALA A 650 29.65 -17.13 -34.38
N THR A 651 30.57 -16.96 -35.34
CA THR A 651 30.43 -16.01 -36.46
C THR A 651 30.14 -16.72 -37.78
N SER A 652 29.60 -15.99 -38.76
CA SER A 652 29.27 -16.49 -40.11
C SER A 652 30.49 -17.06 -40.84
N THR A 653 31.67 -16.54 -40.54
CA THR A 653 32.96 -16.93 -41.12
C THR A 653 33.58 -18.18 -40.48
N GLY A 654 32.90 -18.78 -39.50
CA GLY A 654 33.38 -19.98 -38.80
C GLY A 654 34.32 -19.70 -37.62
N GLY A 655 34.38 -18.44 -37.15
CA GLY A 655 35.05 -18.06 -35.93
C GLY A 655 34.23 -18.42 -34.69
N ILE A 656 34.90 -18.75 -33.60
CA ILE A 656 34.30 -19.09 -32.30
C ILE A 656 35.05 -18.43 -31.15
N ARG A 657 34.35 -18.16 -30.05
CA ARG A 657 34.94 -17.54 -28.86
C ARG A 657 34.20 -17.97 -27.59
N ARG A 658 34.96 -18.24 -26.51
CA ARG A 658 34.43 -18.61 -25.17
C ARG A 658 34.71 -17.52 -24.15
N ASN A 659 33.70 -17.08 -23.42
CA ASN A 659 33.78 -16.13 -22.30
C ASN A 659 33.09 -16.68 -21.05
N LYS A 660 33.34 -16.09 -19.88
CA LYS A 660 32.55 -16.42 -18.69
C LYS A 660 31.19 -15.73 -18.76
N LEU A 661 30.11 -16.38 -18.31
CA LEU A 661 28.79 -15.75 -18.27
C LEU A 661 28.76 -14.55 -17.31
N SER A 662 29.55 -14.60 -16.23
CA SER A 662 29.80 -13.47 -15.32
C SER A 662 30.24 -12.17 -16.02
N ASP A 663 30.85 -12.26 -17.22
CA ASP A 663 31.22 -11.09 -18.02
C ASP A 663 29.99 -10.33 -18.55
N PHE A 664 28.80 -10.93 -18.53
CA PHE A 664 27.57 -10.41 -19.13
C PHE A 664 26.41 -10.25 -18.15
N THR A 665 26.59 -10.56 -16.87
CA THR A 665 25.55 -10.38 -15.83
C THR A 665 25.26 -8.89 -15.59
N ARG A 666 26.30 -8.05 -15.59
CA ARG A 666 26.19 -6.58 -15.47
C ARG A 666 26.49 -5.89 -16.80
N VAL A 667 25.42 -5.49 -17.48
CA VAL A 667 25.41 -4.67 -18.70
C VAL A 667 24.68 -3.36 -18.39
N MET A 668 25.34 -2.23 -18.66
CA MET A 668 24.78 -0.90 -18.44
C MET A 668 23.79 -0.54 -19.56
N ALA A 669 22.95 0.49 -19.35
CA ALA A 669 21.95 0.89 -20.34
C ALA A 669 22.54 1.30 -21.71
N ASN A 670 23.74 1.89 -21.73
CA ASN A 670 24.48 2.22 -22.96
C ASN A 670 25.15 1.02 -23.65
N GLY A 671 24.92 -0.19 -23.15
CA GLY A 671 25.50 -1.42 -23.67
C GLY A 671 26.94 -1.67 -23.21
N LYS A 672 27.48 -2.80 -23.64
CA LYS A 672 28.83 -3.27 -23.32
C LYS A 672 29.45 -3.90 -24.56
N ILE A 673 30.74 -3.72 -24.79
CA ILE A 673 31.43 -4.41 -25.89
C ILE A 673 31.49 -5.91 -25.53
N ALA A 674 30.86 -6.77 -26.33
CA ALA A 674 30.94 -8.22 -26.17
C ALA A 674 32.17 -8.79 -26.88
N MET A 675 32.39 -8.43 -28.14
CA MET A 675 33.56 -8.83 -28.91
C MET A 675 33.83 -7.87 -30.07
N LYS A 676 35.05 -7.90 -30.62
CA LYS A 676 35.35 -7.29 -31.92
C LYS A 676 35.12 -8.31 -33.04
N LEU A 677 34.50 -7.86 -34.13
CA LEU A 677 34.35 -8.64 -35.35
C LEU A 677 35.58 -8.44 -36.24
N GLU A 678 36.01 -9.51 -36.94
CA GLU A 678 37.22 -9.53 -37.76
C GLU A 678 37.16 -8.59 -38.97
N ASP A 679 36.01 -8.56 -39.64
CA ASP A 679 35.76 -7.83 -40.88
C ASP A 679 34.32 -7.29 -40.88
N GLU A 680 34.03 -6.27 -41.70
CA GLU A 680 32.67 -5.71 -41.87
C GLU A 680 31.64 -6.75 -42.37
N ASN A 681 32.11 -7.84 -43.00
CA ASN A 681 31.28 -8.94 -43.50
C ASN A 681 31.09 -10.09 -42.49
N SER A 682 31.75 -10.04 -41.33
CA SER A 682 31.61 -11.06 -40.29
C SER A 682 30.42 -10.72 -39.40
N ARG A 683 29.40 -11.57 -39.37
CA ARG A 683 28.22 -11.40 -38.51
C ARG A 683 28.19 -12.44 -37.42
N LEU A 684 27.69 -12.06 -36.24
CA LEU A 684 27.44 -12.99 -35.15
C LEU A 684 26.19 -13.83 -35.48
N ILE A 685 26.33 -15.16 -35.42
CA ILE A 685 25.27 -16.11 -35.80
C ILE A 685 24.55 -16.65 -34.58
N GLY A 686 25.31 -17.01 -33.54
CA GLY A 686 24.76 -17.62 -32.35
C GLY A 686 25.59 -17.25 -31.13
N VAL A 687 24.88 -17.03 -30.03
CA VAL A 687 25.43 -16.93 -28.69
C VAL A 687 24.61 -17.84 -27.79
N GLN A 688 25.25 -18.79 -27.13
CA GLN A 688 24.58 -19.74 -26.23
C GLN A 688 25.42 -19.94 -24.96
N THR A 689 24.74 -20.24 -23.86
CA THR A 689 25.38 -20.66 -22.62
C THR A 689 25.82 -22.12 -22.70
N CYS A 690 26.95 -22.45 -22.06
CA CYS A 690 27.48 -23.81 -22.00
C CYS A 690 28.31 -24.02 -20.74
N THR A 691 28.53 -25.27 -20.37
CA THR A 691 29.43 -25.74 -19.32
C THR A 691 30.73 -26.29 -19.92
N GLU A 692 31.65 -26.77 -19.06
CA GLU A 692 32.86 -27.45 -19.53
C GLU A 692 32.59 -28.88 -20.03
N HIS A 693 31.43 -29.44 -19.70
CA HIS A 693 31.00 -30.79 -20.03
C HIS A 693 30.18 -30.87 -21.33
N ASP A 694 30.17 -29.78 -22.11
CA ASP A 694 29.44 -29.72 -23.37
C ASP A 694 30.37 -29.79 -24.58
N ASP A 695 29.81 -30.21 -25.70
CA ASP A 695 30.34 -30.03 -27.04
C ASP A 695 29.64 -28.88 -27.75
N ILE A 696 30.38 -28.24 -28.66
CA ILE A 696 29.82 -27.28 -29.61
C ILE A 696 29.72 -27.94 -30.99
N MET A 697 28.55 -27.76 -31.60
CA MET A 697 28.26 -28.16 -32.97
C MET A 697 28.00 -26.94 -33.84
N LEU A 698 28.80 -26.75 -34.89
CA LEU A 698 28.58 -25.72 -35.90
C LEU A 698 28.03 -26.34 -37.18
N SER A 699 27.01 -25.73 -37.76
CA SER A 699 26.39 -26.18 -39.01
C SER A 699 26.44 -25.09 -40.08
N THR A 700 26.68 -25.49 -41.34
CA THR A 700 26.81 -24.57 -42.49
C THR A 700 25.61 -24.63 -43.42
N ALA A 701 25.39 -23.56 -44.18
CA ALA A 701 24.31 -23.44 -45.16
C ALA A 701 24.33 -24.57 -46.20
N ARG A 702 25.54 -25.01 -46.62
CA ARG A 702 25.74 -26.11 -47.58
C ARG A 702 25.74 -27.51 -46.95
N GLY A 703 25.21 -27.64 -45.73
CA GLY A 703 24.95 -28.94 -45.12
C GLY A 703 26.19 -29.63 -44.56
N LYS A 704 27.26 -28.89 -44.22
CA LYS A 704 28.36 -29.42 -43.42
C LYS A 704 28.13 -29.12 -41.93
N CYS A 705 28.69 -29.96 -41.06
CA CYS A 705 28.71 -29.71 -39.63
C CYS A 705 30.02 -30.20 -38.99
N ILE A 706 30.42 -29.59 -37.88
CA ILE A 706 31.55 -30.05 -37.07
C ILE A 706 31.14 -30.04 -35.60
N ARG A 707 31.55 -31.07 -34.84
CA ARG A 707 31.35 -31.19 -33.40
C ARG A 707 32.71 -31.30 -32.70
N PHE A 708 32.92 -30.54 -31.64
CA PHE A 708 34.14 -30.58 -30.82
C PHE A 708 33.88 -30.10 -29.39
N PRO A 709 34.68 -30.49 -28.39
CA PRO A 709 34.45 -30.09 -27.00
C PRO A 709 34.62 -28.60 -26.76
N VAL A 710 33.79 -28.02 -25.89
CA VAL A 710 33.87 -26.60 -25.49
C VAL A 710 35.26 -26.26 -24.93
N ASN A 711 35.88 -27.20 -24.20
CA ASN A 711 37.23 -27.07 -23.68
C ASN A 711 38.33 -26.98 -24.75
N GLY A 712 38.05 -27.35 -26.00
CA GLY A 712 38.92 -27.10 -27.15
C GLY A 712 39.08 -25.60 -27.49
N VAL A 713 38.28 -24.73 -26.86
CA VAL A 713 38.33 -23.27 -26.98
C VAL A 713 38.78 -22.68 -25.66
N ARG A 714 39.89 -21.94 -25.63
CA ARG A 714 40.33 -21.24 -24.41
C ARG A 714 39.31 -20.18 -23.98
N VAL A 715 39.24 -19.89 -22.69
CA VAL A 715 38.45 -18.77 -22.16
C VAL A 715 39.17 -17.45 -22.44
N PHE A 716 38.49 -16.48 -23.03
CA PHE A 716 39.05 -15.18 -23.37
C PHE A 716 38.69 -14.12 -22.33
N ALA A 717 39.68 -13.66 -21.55
CA ALA A 717 39.47 -12.54 -20.61
C ALA A 717 39.39 -11.16 -21.31
N GLY A 718 40.07 -10.99 -22.44
CA GLY A 718 40.15 -9.70 -23.16
C GLY A 718 39.05 -9.52 -24.22
N ARG A 719 38.42 -8.35 -24.24
CA ARG A 719 37.30 -8.01 -25.17
C ARG A 719 37.75 -7.63 -26.59
N THR A 720 39.05 -7.52 -26.82
CA THR A 720 39.65 -7.10 -28.10
C THR A 720 39.94 -8.24 -29.07
N SER A 721 39.92 -9.49 -28.60
CA SER A 721 40.19 -10.66 -29.44
C SER A 721 38.99 -11.03 -30.33
N THR A 722 39.25 -11.56 -31.51
CA THR A 722 38.23 -11.95 -32.49
C THR A 722 37.81 -13.43 -32.39
N GLY A 723 38.52 -14.22 -31.58
CA GLY A 723 38.24 -15.65 -31.35
C GLY A 723 39.29 -16.58 -31.96
N VAL A 724 38.90 -17.83 -32.19
CA VAL A 724 39.68 -18.83 -32.94
C VAL A 724 38.81 -19.47 -34.02
N ARG A 725 39.41 -20.14 -35.00
CA ARG A 725 38.65 -20.89 -36.02
C ARG A 725 38.00 -22.14 -35.43
N GLY A 726 36.69 -22.28 -35.64
CA GLY A 726 35.86 -23.42 -35.25
C GLY A 726 35.59 -24.42 -36.38
N ILE A 727 35.29 -23.92 -37.58
CA ILE A 727 35.10 -24.75 -38.80
C ILE A 727 35.84 -24.12 -39.98
N SER A 728 36.36 -24.96 -40.89
CA SER A 728 36.87 -24.50 -42.18
C SER A 728 35.74 -24.52 -43.21
N LEU A 729 35.42 -23.35 -43.77
CA LEU A 729 34.36 -23.19 -44.77
C LEU A 729 34.88 -23.41 -46.20
N ALA A 730 34.00 -23.87 -47.08
CA ALA A 730 34.22 -23.84 -48.53
C ALA A 730 33.90 -22.45 -49.09
N GLU A 731 34.38 -22.16 -50.31
CA GLU A 731 34.10 -20.88 -50.98
C GLU A 731 32.60 -20.66 -51.17
N GLY A 732 32.09 -19.55 -50.62
CA GLY A 732 30.66 -19.20 -50.64
C GLY A 732 29.79 -20.01 -49.67
N ASP A 733 30.38 -20.75 -48.72
CA ASP A 733 29.65 -21.35 -47.59
C ASP A 733 29.74 -20.46 -46.34
N SER A 734 28.79 -20.61 -45.42
CA SER A 734 28.76 -19.85 -44.16
C SER A 734 28.12 -20.65 -43.03
N VAL A 735 28.49 -20.34 -41.79
CA VAL A 735 27.83 -20.92 -40.60
C VAL A 735 26.44 -20.32 -40.45
N ILE A 736 25.44 -21.18 -40.23
CA ILE A 736 24.02 -20.80 -40.07
C ILE A 736 23.49 -21.13 -38.68
N SER A 737 24.06 -22.12 -37.99
CA SER A 737 23.64 -22.49 -36.64
C SER A 737 24.83 -22.91 -35.78
N MET A 738 24.69 -22.64 -34.48
CA MET A 738 25.51 -23.17 -33.40
C MET A 738 24.57 -23.87 -32.41
N ALA A 739 24.95 -25.07 -31.99
CA ALA A 739 24.26 -25.83 -30.97
C ALA A 739 25.24 -26.29 -29.89
N ILE A 740 24.82 -26.24 -28.63
CA ILE A 740 25.49 -26.86 -27.48
C ILE A 740 24.83 -28.21 -27.22
N ILE A 741 25.63 -29.27 -27.12
CA ILE A 741 25.16 -30.65 -26.97
C ILE A 741 26.00 -31.38 -25.91
N ASN A 742 25.42 -32.36 -25.24
CA ASN A 742 26.06 -33.09 -24.15
C ASN A 742 27.31 -33.82 -24.64
N HIS A 743 28.44 -33.67 -23.93
CA HIS A 743 29.68 -34.39 -24.25
C HIS A 743 29.60 -35.85 -23.82
N MET A 744 30.17 -36.76 -24.62
CA MET A 744 30.35 -38.15 -24.23
C MET A 744 31.60 -38.75 -24.89
N ASP A 745 32.47 -39.34 -24.07
CA ASP A 745 33.70 -40.01 -24.49
C ASP A 745 33.44 -41.45 -24.98
N ALA A 746 33.01 -41.61 -26.23
CA ALA A 746 32.93 -42.92 -26.90
C ALA A 746 33.74 -43.00 -28.19
N ASP A 747 34.49 -44.09 -28.30
CA ASP A 747 35.19 -44.45 -29.53
C ASP A 747 34.23 -44.75 -30.69
N SER A 748 34.80 -44.98 -31.87
CA SER A 748 34.00 -45.18 -33.08
C SER A 748 33.20 -46.50 -33.05
N ASP A 749 33.77 -47.56 -32.46
CA ASP A 749 33.18 -48.90 -32.47
C ASP A 749 32.00 -48.99 -31.50
N THR A 750 32.21 -48.53 -30.26
CA THR A 750 31.18 -48.44 -29.21
C THR A 750 29.94 -47.70 -29.71
N ARG A 751 30.17 -46.59 -30.42
CA ARG A 751 29.10 -45.76 -30.95
C ARG A 751 28.36 -46.37 -32.13
N GLU A 752 29.08 -47.01 -33.05
CA GLU A 752 28.45 -47.73 -34.15
C GLU A 752 27.61 -48.90 -33.65
N GLN A 753 28.09 -49.61 -32.63
CA GLN A 753 27.34 -50.68 -31.95
C GLN A 753 26.08 -50.12 -31.27
N TYR A 754 26.20 -49.04 -30.51
CA TYR A 754 25.05 -48.38 -29.89
C TYR A 754 24.02 -47.89 -30.92
N LEU A 755 24.45 -47.20 -31.99
CA LEU A 755 23.55 -46.71 -33.03
C LEU A 755 22.83 -47.86 -33.75
N ARG A 756 23.48 -49.01 -33.96
CA ARG A 756 22.83 -50.21 -34.52
C ARG A 756 21.78 -50.75 -33.55
N TYR A 757 22.15 -50.93 -32.28
CA TYR A 757 21.26 -51.40 -31.23
C TYR A 757 20.04 -50.48 -31.04
N ALA A 758 20.25 -49.17 -30.86
CA ALA A 758 19.20 -48.18 -30.64
C ALA A 758 18.24 -48.08 -31.86
N ASN A 759 18.77 -48.15 -33.09
CA ASN A 759 17.93 -48.18 -34.28
C ASN A 759 17.19 -49.51 -34.47
N ALA A 760 17.71 -50.63 -33.98
CA ALA A 760 17.00 -51.91 -33.96
C ALA A 760 15.88 -51.89 -32.91
N LYS A 761 16.15 -51.40 -31.70
CA LYS A 761 15.18 -51.23 -30.61
C LYS A 761 14.01 -50.32 -31.00
N ARG A 762 14.29 -49.14 -31.58
CA ARG A 762 13.23 -48.24 -32.08
C ARG A 762 12.41 -48.87 -33.21
N ARG A 763 12.98 -49.80 -33.99
CA ARG A 763 12.24 -50.53 -35.04
C ARG A 763 11.37 -51.64 -34.45
N SER A 764 11.82 -52.34 -33.40
CA SER A 764 10.97 -53.33 -32.72
C SER A 764 9.78 -52.68 -32.03
N GLU A 765 9.96 -51.51 -31.42
CA GLU A 765 8.89 -50.77 -30.74
C GLU A 765 7.79 -50.28 -31.71
N ASN A 766 8.12 -50.13 -33.01
CA ASN A 766 7.21 -49.66 -34.05
C ASN A 766 6.76 -50.76 -35.03
N ALA A 767 7.15 -52.03 -34.82
CA ALA A 767 6.82 -53.15 -35.70
C ALA A 767 5.62 -53.96 -35.17
N GLU A 768 4.81 -54.54 -36.06
CA GLU A 768 3.76 -55.49 -35.69
C GLU A 768 4.39 -56.83 -35.23
N GLU A 769 3.70 -57.56 -34.34
CA GLU A 769 4.20 -58.84 -33.79
C GLU A 769 4.56 -59.84 -34.92
N GLY A 770 5.86 -60.17 -35.03
CA GLY A 770 6.37 -61.18 -35.98
C GLY A 770 7.23 -60.65 -37.13
N GLU A 771 7.33 -59.33 -37.33
CA GLU A 771 8.20 -58.72 -38.36
C GLU A 771 9.65 -58.43 -37.90
N PHE A 772 9.94 -58.60 -36.60
CA PHE A 772 11.23 -58.23 -36.02
C PHE A 772 12.19 -59.43 -35.88
N ASP A 773 13.42 -59.28 -36.38
CA ASP A 773 14.51 -60.24 -36.20
C ASP A 773 15.27 -59.94 -34.88
N PRO A 774 15.16 -60.79 -33.83
CA PRO A 774 15.81 -60.55 -32.54
C PRO A 774 17.34 -60.48 -32.61
N SER A 775 17.97 -61.08 -33.64
CA SER A 775 19.42 -61.01 -33.82
C SER A 775 19.92 -59.57 -34.10
N ALA A 776 19.03 -58.67 -34.51
CA ALA A 776 19.35 -57.25 -34.72
C ALA A 776 19.66 -56.48 -33.43
N LEU A 777 19.36 -57.05 -32.24
CA LEU A 777 19.69 -56.49 -30.92
C LEU A 777 20.99 -57.06 -30.32
N GLU A 778 21.69 -57.97 -31.01
CA GLU A 778 22.99 -58.46 -30.53
C GLU A 778 24.02 -57.31 -30.47
N THR A 779 24.59 -57.10 -29.28
CA THR A 779 25.62 -56.08 -29.02
C THR A 779 26.62 -56.58 -27.97
N THR A 780 27.86 -56.11 -28.04
CA THR A 780 28.90 -56.39 -27.04
C THR A 780 28.93 -55.37 -25.90
N LEU A 781 28.07 -54.35 -25.94
CA LEU A 781 27.93 -53.34 -24.89
C LEU A 781 27.19 -53.92 -23.68
N SER A 782 27.65 -53.59 -22.47
CA SER A 782 26.93 -53.92 -21.23
C SER A 782 25.65 -53.09 -21.09
N GLN A 783 24.69 -53.57 -20.29
CA GLN A 783 23.43 -52.85 -20.05
C GLN A 783 23.68 -51.45 -19.45
N GLU A 784 24.61 -51.33 -18.51
CA GLU A 784 25.00 -50.05 -17.90
C GLU A 784 25.56 -49.05 -18.93
N GLN A 785 26.33 -49.52 -19.91
CA GLN A 785 26.80 -48.68 -21.02
C GLN A 785 25.67 -48.26 -21.95
N LEU A 786 24.72 -49.16 -22.24
CA LEU A 786 23.55 -48.85 -23.07
C LEU A 786 22.66 -47.79 -22.41
N ASP A 787 22.41 -47.91 -21.11
CA ASP A 787 21.57 -46.99 -20.35
C ASP A 787 22.25 -45.61 -20.23
N SER A 788 23.55 -45.56 -19.88
CA SER A 788 24.31 -44.31 -19.82
C SER A 788 24.39 -43.58 -21.17
N MET A 789 24.54 -44.32 -22.28
CA MET A 789 24.50 -43.75 -23.62
C MET A 789 23.09 -43.28 -24.02
N ALA A 790 22.04 -44.00 -23.61
CA ALA A 790 20.67 -43.56 -23.86
C ALA A 790 20.32 -42.27 -23.11
N GLU A 791 20.73 -42.15 -21.84
CA GLU A 791 20.56 -40.93 -21.03
C GLU A 791 21.30 -39.71 -21.60
N SER A 792 22.45 -39.94 -22.25
CA SER A 792 23.26 -38.88 -22.86
C SER A 792 22.93 -38.62 -24.34
N GLU A 793 22.06 -39.43 -24.95
CA GLU A 793 21.67 -39.27 -26.34
C GLU A 793 20.74 -38.07 -26.50
N GLN A 794 21.11 -37.16 -27.40
CA GLN A 794 20.25 -36.04 -27.78
C GLN A 794 19.86 -36.19 -29.24
N PHE A 795 18.68 -35.72 -29.62
CA PHE A 795 18.28 -35.69 -31.02
C PHE A 795 18.49 -34.30 -31.60
N ILE A 796 19.23 -34.24 -32.70
CA ILE A 796 19.52 -33.00 -33.41
C ILE A 796 18.52 -32.84 -34.55
N LEU A 797 17.68 -31.81 -34.45
CA LEU A 797 16.76 -31.43 -35.50
C LEU A 797 17.50 -30.59 -36.54
N SER A 798 17.48 -31.01 -37.80
CA SER A 798 18.02 -30.25 -38.93
C SER A 798 16.90 -29.93 -39.90
N ILE A 799 16.76 -28.65 -40.27
CA ILE A 799 15.69 -28.16 -41.14
C ILE A 799 16.29 -27.39 -42.32
N SER A 800 15.75 -27.58 -43.53
CA SER A 800 16.09 -26.80 -44.72
C SER A 800 15.07 -25.70 -45.02
N GLN A 801 15.47 -24.71 -45.81
CA GLN A 801 14.64 -23.54 -46.16
C GLN A 801 13.31 -23.88 -46.83
N ASP A 802 13.21 -25.03 -47.50
CA ASP A 802 12.04 -25.51 -48.21
C ASP A 802 11.12 -26.42 -47.36
N GLY A 803 11.30 -26.44 -46.03
CA GLY A 803 10.36 -27.10 -45.13
C GLY A 803 10.60 -28.59 -44.87
N LEU A 804 11.70 -29.16 -45.36
CA LEU A 804 12.10 -30.51 -44.98
C LEU A 804 12.93 -30.50 -43.70
N GLY A 805 12.70 -31.49 -42.83
CA GLY A 805 13.52 -31.68 -41.64
C GLY A 805 13.58 -33.11 -41.15
N LYS A 806 14.55 -33.37 -40.27
CA LYS A 806 14.78 -34.69 -39.66
C LYS A 806 15.40 -34.55 -38.28
N ARG A 807 15.19 -35.58 -37.45
CA ARG A 807 15.92 -35.81 -36.21
C ARG A 807 17.05 -36.80 -36.46
N SER A 808 18.26 -36.50 -36.00
CA SER A 808 19.40 -37.42 -36.05
C SER A 808 20.02 -37.53 -34.67
N SER A 809 20.41 -38.73 -34.26
CA SER A 809 21.09 -38.96 -32.98
C SER A 809 22.37 -38.13 -32.88
N SER A 810 22.65 -37.56 -31.70
CA SER A 810 23.87 -36.80 -31.41
C SER A 810 25.12 -37.66 -31.65
N TYR A 811 25.01 -38.98 -31.49
CA TYR A 811 26.09 -39.94 -31.76
C TYR A 811 26.44 -40.08 -33.25
N GLU A 812 25.55 -39.74 -34.18
CA GLU A 812 25.94 -39.67 -35.59
C GLU A 812 26.92 -38.54 -35.90
N TYR A 813 27.06 -37.58 -34.97
CA TYR A 813 27.98 -36.45 -35.09
C TYR A 813 29.26 -36.75 -34.33
N ARG A 814 30.33 -37.06 -35.05
CA ARG A 814 31.60 -37.38 -34.39
C ARG A 814 32.31 -36.18 -33.78
N VAL A 815 32.74 -36.34 -32.54
CA VAL A 815 33.65 -35.42 -31.86
C VAL A 815 34.98 -35.42 -32.61
N THR A 816 35.44 -34.24 -32.98
CA THR A 816 36.70 -34.01 -33.71
C THR A 816 37.43 -32.82 -33.11
N SER A 817 38.64 -32.53 -33.59
CA SER A 817 39.30 -31.27 -33.27
C SER A 817 38.68 -30.10 -34.06
N ARG A 818 38.60 -28.92 -33.44
CA ARG A 818 38.14 -27.69 -34.10
C ARG A 818 38.95 -27.36 -35.36
N GLY A 819 38.34 -26.61 -36.27
CA GLY A 819 38.97 -26.10 -37.49
C GLY A 819 38.99 -27.07 -38.68
N GLY A 820 38.39 -28.26 -38.55
CA GLY A 820 38.21 -29.20 -39.66
C GLY A 820 37.15 -28.76 -40.68
N LYS A 821 37.04 -29.51 -41.79
CA LYS A 821 36.04 -29.26 -42.87
C LYS A 821 34.61 -29.75 -42.54
N GLY A 822 34.44 -30.46 -41.43
CA GLY A 822 33.16 -31.05 -41.03
C GLY A 822 32.72 -32.28 -41.86
N ILE A 823 31.59 -32.85 -41.45
CA ILE A 823 30.88 -33.99 -42.08
C ILE A 823 29.52 -33.55 -42.61
N GLY A 824 28.84 -34.36 -43.43
CA GLY A 824 27.51 -34.03 -43.97
C GLY A 824 26.39 -34.10 -42.93
N ASN A 825 25.54 -33.07 -42.87
CA ASN A 825 24.43 -32.92 -41.92
C ASN A 825 23.02 -33.08 -42.49
N LEU A 826 22.83 -32.78 -43.79
CA LEU A 826 21.55 -32.86 -44.48
C LEU A 826 21.79 -33.01 -45.98
N ASP A 827 21.03 -33.88 -46.65
CA ASP A 827 21.05 -33.93 -48.12
C ASP A 827 20.18 -32.80 -48.70
N LEU A 828 20.86 -31.88 -49.39
CA LEU A 828 20.27 -30.67 -49.97
C LEU A 828 19.78 -30.86 -51.41
N SER A 829 19.96 -32.06 -52.00
CA SER A 829 19.54 -32.33 -53.37
C SER A 829 18.00 -32.41 -53.49
N ARG A 830 17.44 -31.82 -54.55
CA ARG A 830 16.01 -31.84 -54.88
C ARG A 830 15.77 -32.32 -56.31
N ALA A 831 14.51 -32.63 -56.60
CA ALA A 831 14.09 -32.98 -57.96
C ALA A 831 14.43 -31.85 -58.95
N LYS A 832 14.63 -32.20 -60.23
CA LYS A 832 14.95 -31.27 -61.32
C LYS A 832 16.26 -30.48 -61.13
N GLY A 833 17.21 -31.00 -60.34
CA GLY A 833 18.53 -30.38 -60.16
C GLY A 833 18.55 -29.14 -59.26
N LYS A 834 17.44 -28.81 -58.58
CA LYS A 834 17.40 -27.75 -57.57
C LYS A 834 18.19 -28.18 -56.32
N THR A 835 18.77 -27.22 -55.63
CA THR A 835 19.46 -27.39 -54.34
C THR A 835 18.91 -26.38 -53.34
N THR A 836 18.67 -26.81 -52.10
CA THR A 836 18.25 -25.94 -50.99
C THR A 836 19.42 -25.63 -50.05
N THR A 837 19.17 -24.93 -48.94
CA THR A 837 20.15 -24.71 -47.87
C THR A 837 19.58 -25.08 -46.50
N VAL A 838 20.46 -25.36 -45.54
CA VAL A 838 20.07 -25.58 -44.14
C VAL A 838 19.71 -24.23 -43.49
N ILE A 839 18.58 -24.16 -42.79
CA ILE A 839 18.15 -22.95 -42.08
C ILE A 839 18.40 -23.01 -40.57
N SER A 840 18.20 -24.17 -39.93
CA SER A 840 18.39 -24.29 -38.48
C SER A 840 18.80 -25.71 -38.09
N VAL A 841 19.64 -25.80 -37.06
CA VAL A 841 20.14 -27.07 -36.49
C VAL A 841 20.30 -26.90 -34.99
N PHE A 842 19.53 -27.61 -34.17
CA PHE A 842 19.59 -27.51 -32.70
C PHE A 842 19.09 -28.82 -32.04
N PRO A 843 19.49 -29.10 -30.78
CA PRO A 843 18.98 -30.24 -30.03
C PRO A 843 17.51 -30.02 -29.65
N ILE A 844 16.75 -31.10 -29.68
CA ILE A 844 15.36 -31.18 -29.24
C ILE A 844 15.17 -32.38 -28.33
N ASP A 845 14.16 -32.30 -27.49
CA ASP A 845 13.61 -33.39 -26.72
C ASP A 845 12.33 -33.91 -27.40
N GLU A 846 11.81 -35.04 -26.92
CA GLU A 846 10.70 -35.74 -27.60
C GLU A 846 9.36 -35.02 -27.45
N THR A 847 9.13 -34.37 -26.31
CA THR A 847 7.94 -33.58 -25.98
C THR A 847 7.98 -32.17 -26.57
N ASP A 848 9.14 -31.72 -27.03
CA ASP A 848 9.29 -30.36 -27.56
C ASP A 848 8.33 -30.07 -28.73
N HIS A 849 8.01 -28.79 -28.84
CA HIS A 849 7.41 -28.20 -30.01
C HIS A 849 8.43 -27.33 -30.77
N ILE A 850 8.17 -27.07 -32.04
CA ILE A 850 8.91 -26.06 -32.82
C ILE A 850 7.97 -25.03 -33.39
N MET A 851 8.46 -23.80 -33.46
CA MET A 851 7.79 -22.70 -34.12
C MET A 851 8.58 -22.26 -35.36
N LEU A 852 7.94 -22.32 -36.52
CA LEU A 852 8.53 -21.99 -37.82
C LEU A 852 7.91 -20.71 -38.37
N VAL A 853 8.73 -19.88 -39.02
CA VAL A 853 8.28 -18.67 -39.72
C VAL A 853 8.80 -18.64 -41.15
N THR A 854 7.97 -18.22 -42.09
CA THR A 854 8.36 -17.93 -43.49
C THR A 854 8.52 -16.45 -43.79
N ASP A 855 9.19 -16.15 -44.91
CA ASP A 855 9.29 -14.79 -45.45
C ASP A 855 7.93 -14.20 -45.89
N ALA A 856 6.93 -15.04 -46.18
CA ALA A 856 5.54 -14.61 -46.38
C ALA A 856 4.79 -14.31 -45.06
N GLY A 857 5.43 -14.50 -43.90
CA GLY A 857 4.83 -14.22 -42.59
C GLY A 857 3.89 -15.31 -42.07
N LYS A 858 3.96 -16.54 -42.59
CA LYS A 858 3.21 -17.68 -42.05
C LYS A 858 3.91 -18.23 -40.81
N LEU A 859 3.14 -18.50 -39.77
CA LEU A 859 3.59 -19.06 -38.50
C LEU A 859 2.94 -20.42 -38.25
N ILE A 860 3.73 -21.40 -37.81
CA ILE A 860 3.22 -22.71 -37.38
C ILE A 860 3.96 -23.17 -36.12
N ARG A 861 3.19 -23.63 -35.12
CA ARG A 861 3.68 -24.42 -33.97
C ARG A 861 3.34 -25.87 -34.27
N CYS A 862 4.33 -26.76 -34.31
CA CYS A 862 4.09 -28.19 -34.49
C CYS A 862 4.97 -29.03 -33.55
N PRO A 863 4.48 -30.21 -33.14
CA PRO A 863 5.24 -31.08 -32.28
C PRO A 863 6.41 -31.76 -32.97
N VAL A 864 7.48 -31.99 -32.21
CA VAL A 864 8.71 -32.59 -32.72
C VAL A 864 8.62 -34.10 -32.83
N HIS A 865 7.76 -34.77 -32.04
CA HIS A 865 7.55 -36.21 -32.14
C HIS A 865 7.13 -36.67 -33.55
N ASP A 866 6.42 -35.81 -34.31
CA ASP A 866 6.00 -36.05 -35.70
C ASP A 866 7.16 -36.04 -36.71
N VAL A 867 8.35 -35.59 -36.31
CA VAL A 867 9.52 -35.48 -37.18
C VAL A 867 10.25 -36.82 -37.22
N ARG A 868 10.50 -37.35 -38.41
CA ARG A 868 11.18 -38.63 -38.58
C ARG A 868 12.61 -38.63 -38.02
N ILE A 869 12.95 -39.68 -37.28
CA ILE A 869 14.34 -40.02 -36.94
C ILE A 869 15.00 -40.69 -38.15
N ALA A 870 16.10 -40.11 -38.63
CA ALA A 870 16.83 -40.61 -39.79
C ALA A 870 18.31 -40.24 -39.71
N GLY A 871 19.13 -40.96 -40.48
CA GLY A 871 20.58 -40.72 -40.53
C GLY A 871 20.93 -39.31 -41.00
N ARG A 872 22.10 -38.82 -40.59
CA ARG A 872 22.57 -37.45 -40.82
C ARG A 872 22.58 -37.04 -42.29
N SER A 873 22.90 -37.94 -43.22
CA SER A 873 23.01 -37.60 -44.65
C SER A 873 21.72 -37.87 -45.44
N THR A 874 20.56 -37.93 -44.79
CA THR A 874 19.25 -38.09 -45.44
C THR A 874 18.58 -36.73 -45.69
N ARG A 875 17.52 -36.69 -46.51
CA ARG A 875 16.76 -35.47 -46.86
C ARG A 875 15.73 -35.03 -45.81
N GLY A 876 15.27 -35.96 -44.97
CA GLY A 876 14.18 -35.72 -44.02
C GLY A 876 12.78 -35.82 -44.62
N VAL A 877 11.78 -35.43 -43.81
CA VAL A 877 10.35 -35.42 -44.15
C VAL A 877 9.84 -33.99 -44.21
N ASN A 878 8.70 -33.80 -44.88
CA ASN A 878 8.07 -32.49 -44.98
C ASN A 878 7.45 -32.09 -43.64
N LEU A 879 7.92 -30.99 -43.05
CA LEU A 879 7.41 -30.40 -41.81
C LEU A 879 6.32 -29.38 -42.10
N PHE A 880 6.55 -28.56 -43.12
CA PHE A 880 5.72 -27.43 -43.47
C PHE A 880 5.64 -27.29 -44.99
N ASN A 881 4.42 -27.19 -45.51
CA ASN A 881 4.18 -26.99 -46.95
C ASN A 881 4.51 -25.54 -47.33
N VAL A 882 5.77 -25.31 -47.69
CA VAL A 882 6.27 -24.05 -48.22
C VAL A 882 5.88 -23.95 -49.71
N ALA A 883 5.30 -22.82 -50.14
CA ALA A 883 5.03 -22.58 -51.55
C ALA A 883 6.35 -22.44 -52.37
N ASP A 884 6.27 -22.60 -53.69
CA ASP A 884 7.46 -22.56 -54.57
C ASP A 884 8.25 -21.23 -54.52
N ASP A 885 7.59 -20.13 -54.10
CA ASP A 885 8.11 -18.78 -53.96
C ASP A 885 8.32 -18.35 -52.49
N GLU A 886 8.12 -19.25 -51.54
CA GLU A 886 8.22 -18.99 -50.10
C GLU A 886 9.43 -19.75 -49.51
N LYS A 887 9.98 -19.27 -48.40
CA LYS A 887 11.03 -20.01 -47.65
C LYS A 887 10.92 -19.78 -46.16
N ILE A 888 11.39 -20.77 -45.40
CA ILE A 888 11.55 -20.65 -43.95
C ILE A 888 12.71 -19.70 -43.65
N VAL A 889 12.46 -18.71 -42.81
CA VAL A 889 13.43 -17.68 -42.40
C VAL A 889 13.89 -17.84 -40.95
N SER A 890 13.06 -18.44 -40.09
CA SER A 890 13.39 -18.62 -38.67
C SER A 890 12.71 -19.87 -38.09
N VAL A 891 13.39 -20.50 -37.15
CA VAL A 891 12.90 -21.66 -36.40
C VAL A 891 13.29 -21.49 -34.94
N SER A 892 12.37 -21.74 -34.02
CA SER A 892 12.64 -21.75 -32.58
C SER A 892 12.10 -23.00 -31.91
N ARG A 893 12.82 -23.46 -30.89
CA ARG A 893 12.41 -24.55 -30.01
C ARG A 893 11.46 -24.02 -28.94
N LEU A 894 10.45 -24.79 -28.62
CA LEU A 894 9.59 -24.60 -27.46
C LEU A 894 9.71 -25.86 -26.60
N ALA A 895 10.32 -25.72 -25.42
CA ALA A 895 10.31 -26.79 -24.43
C ALA A 895 8.87 -26.99 -23.95
N ASP A 896 8.48 -28.25 -23.77
CA ASP A 896 7.20 -28.60 -23.17
C ASP A 896 7.45 -28.95 -21.70
N ASP A 897 7.04 -28.03 -20.82
CA ASP A 897 7.26 -28.12 -19.38
C ASP A 897 6.08 -28.82 -18.67
N GLY A 898 5.10 -29.35 -19.43
CA GLY A 898 4.02 -30.20 -18.92
C GLY A 898 2.75 -29.47 -18.44
N GLU A 899 2.59 -28.17 -18.74
CA GLU A 899 1.43 -27.37 -18.27
C GLU A 899 0.29 -27.21 -19.30
N ASP A 900 0.45 -27.69 -20.55
CA ASP A 900 -0.44 -27.34 -21.67
C ASP A 900 -1.51 -28.41 -22.05
N GLU A 901 -1.65 -29.54 -21.34
CA GLU A 901 -2.47 -30.69 -21.81
C GLU A 901 -3.95 -30.74 -21.37
N GLU A 902 -4.56 -29.68 -20.81
CA GLU A 902 -5.98 -29.76 -20.37
C GLU A 902 -7.06 -29.42 -21.42
N ASP A 903 -6.73 -28.96 -22.63
CA ASP A 903 -7.74 -28.41 -23.56
C ASP A 903 -8.17 -29.31 -24.75
N ASP A 904 -7.65 -30.54 -24.89
CA ASP A 904 -7.88 -31.39 -26.07
C ASP A 904 -8.76 -32.64 -25.80
N ILE A 905 -9.90 -32.49 -25.10
CA ILE A 905 -10.95 -33.54 -25.07
C ILE A 905 -12.36 -32.95 -25.18
N LEU A 906 -12.76 -32.43 -26.34
CA LEU A 906 -14.18 -32.33 -26.73
C LEU A 906 -14.37 -32.28 -28.25
N GLU A 907 -13.93 -33.30 -29.00
CA GLU A 907 -14.57 -33.60 -30.29
C GLU A 907 -14.63 -35.12 -30.52
N GLY A 908 -15.85 -35.65 -30.50
CA GLY A 908 -16.11 -37.06 -30.76
C GLY A 908 -17.56 -37.43 -30.52
N THR A 909 -18.48 -36.95 -31.35
CA THR A 909 -19.73 -37.65 -31.70
C THR A 909 -20.37 -36.97 -32.91
N GLU A 910 -19.99 -37.41 -34.12
CA GLU A 910 -20.88 -37.30 -35.28
C GLU A 910 -21.80 -38.52 -35.30
N GLY A 911 -23.11 -38.26 -35.38
CA GLY A 911 -24.15 -39.19 -35.79
C GLY A 911 -25.09 -38.44 -36.73
N SER A 912 -25.15 -38.91 -37.97
CA SER A 912 -25.72 -38.33 -39.18
C SER A 912 -27.25 -38.19 -39.23
N GLU A 913 -27.70 -37.22 -40.03
CA GLU A 913 -28.90 -37.13 -40.92
C GLU A 913 -29.51 -35.72 -40.80
N GLY A 914 -29.77 -34.91 -41.83
CA GLY A 914 -29.63 -34.92 -43.27
C GLY A 914 -30.37 -33.67 -43.81
N VAL A 915 -30.01 -33.22 -45.02
CA VAL A 915 -30.85 -32.56 -46.06
C VAL A 915 -30.05 -31.49 -46.84
N GLU A 916 -30.01 -31.75 -48.15
CA GLU A 916 -29.52 -31.04 -49.34
C GLU A 916 -30.00 -29.58 -49.43
N ALA A 917 -29.20 -28.57 -49.82
CA ALA A 917 -28.48 -28.24 -51.06
C ALA A 917 -29.16 -27.16 -51.92
N ALA A 918 -28.30 -26.33 -52.54
CA ALA A 918 -28.43 -25.60 -53.82
C ALA A 918 -28.75 -24.08 -53.81
N ASP A 919 -27.66 -23.31 -54.02
CA ASP A 919 -27.40 -22.40 -55.15
C ASP A 919 -28.17 -21.08 -55.39
N ALA A 920 -27.41 -19.97 -55.22
CA ALA A 920 -26.83 -19.13 -56.29
C ALA A 920 -27.49 -17.80 -56.75
N VAL A 921 -26.54 -16.87 -57.05
CA VAL A 921 -26.49 -15.75 -58.03
C VAL A 921 -26.86 -14.30 -57.62
N GLU A 922 -25.77 -13.52 -57.53
CA GLU A 922 -25.43 -12.16 -58.03
C GLU A 922 -26.48 -11.06 -58.39
N SER A 923 -26.14 -9.86 -57.87
CA SER A 923 -26.10 -8.50 -58.47
C SER A 923 -27.27 -7.94 -59.29
N GLU A 924 -27.76 -6.74 -58.94
CA GLU A 924 -27.28 -5.46 -59.50
C GLU A 924 -28.00 -4.24 -58.88
N THR A 925 -27.21 -3.16 -58.84
CA THR A 925 -27.44 -1.70 -58.67
C THR A 925 -28.83 -1.08 -58.89
N ALA A 926 -29.16 -0.02 -58.12
CA ALA A 926 -29.14 1.39 -58.60
C ALA A 926 -29.65 2.43 -57.56
N GLU A 927 -29.10 3.63 -57.71
CA GLU A 927 -29.27 4.91 -57.02
C GLU A 927 -30.71 5.42 -56.81
N ALA A 928 -30.94 6.24 -55.77
CA ALA A 928 -31.04 7.70 -55.90
C ALA A 928 -31.45 8.39 -54.58
N ALA A 929 -30.89 9.58 -54.39
CA ALA A 929 -31.01 10.48 -53.25
C ALA A 929 -32.34 11.26 -53.22
N SER A 930 -32.72 11.78 -52.04
CA SER A 930 -32.84 13.23 -51.77
C SER A 930 -33.56 13.55 -50.44
N GLU A 931 -32.87 14.37 -49.64
CA GLU A 931 -33.35 15.56 -48.93
C GLU A 931 -34.52 15.51 -47.91
N ALA A 932 -34.11 15.75 -46.66
CA ALA A 932 -34.51 16.88 -45.79
C ALA A 932 -36.01 17.16 -45.53
N SER A 933 -36.40 17.10 -44.26
CA SER A 933 -36.80 18.31 -43.50
C SER A 933 -37.13 17.97 -42.05
N GLU A 934 -36.84 18.95 -41.22
CA GLU A 934 -36.75 18.97 -39.76
C GLU A 934 -38.14 19.32 -39.12
N PRO A 935 -38.27 19.61 -37.82
CA PRO A 935 -39.21 18.94 -36.91
C PRO A 935 -40.39 19.83 -36.48
N GLU A 936 -41.38 19.26 -35.77
CA GLU A 936 -42.26 20.07 -34.91
C GLU A 936 -42.69 19.30 -33.64
N ALA A 937 -42.74 20.08 -32.56
CA ALA A 937 -42.98 19.69 -31.18
C ALA A 937 -44.48 19.59 -30.84
N SER A 938 -44.82 18.90 -29.74
CA SER A 938 -45.60 19.48 -28.62
C SER A 938 -46.06 18.42 -27.58
N GLU A 939 -45.74 18.77 -26.33
CA GLU A 939 -46.55 18.75 -25.10
C GLU A 939 -47.22 17.46 -24.58
N ASP A 940 -46.67 17.00 -23.44
CA ASP A 940 -47.29 16.86 -22.12
C ASP A 940 -48.79 16.51 -22.00
N VAL A 941 -49.10 15.52 -21.13
CA VAL A 941 -49.97 15.69 -19.93
C VAL A 941 -50.05 14.39 -19.09
N LYS A 942 -49.56 14.51 -17.84
CA LYS A 942 -50.06 14.06 -16.52
C LYS A 942 -50.46 12.60 -16.20
N GLY A 943 -49.87 12.16 -15.07
CA GLY A 943 -50.57 11.66 -13.86
C GLY A 943 -50.70 10.13 -13.77
N GLY A 944 -50.40 9.44 -12.67
CA GLY A 944 -50.11 9.84 -11.29
C GLY A 944 -50.76 8.81 -10.36
N GLU A 945 -49.94 8.07 -9.60
CA GLU A 945 -50.05 7.77 -8.15
C GLU A 945 -48.74 7.12 -7.68
#